data_AF-A0A8H3D4C7-F1
#
_entry.id   AF-A0A8H3D4C7-F1
#
_cell.length_a   1.000
_cell.length_b   1.000
_cell.length_c   1.000
_cell.angle_alpha   90.00
_cell.angle_beta   90.00
_cell.angle_gamma   90.00
#
_symmetry.space_group_name_H-M   'P 1'
#
loop_
_entity.id
_entity.type
_entity.pdbx_description
1 polymer ?
#
loop_
_entity_poly.entity_id
_entity_poly.type
_entity_poly.pdbx_seq_one_letter_code
_entity_poly.pdbx_strand_id
1 'polypeptide(L)'
;MVAGAGMFTDTGQIGPNEPNSQMLEWPRTDGDASRRPTGVSFTKNVDHGGNVNYYRLVGDTEEASVAWRREIGTYLAEEMNLPKGKVYWMKGWPEGYAFYDHQKGQLPNPRHDLYLCGSIVTARFRSKNEFKPHAKWLMTDPTLNTRNCGCKYCTKTKYQVEVNQAQGLRGLQRPPEHHLRGTNPTPGEAMTHARRRVIREQKQTKQGKPKATPKPEQALTALPERLRDLNSGRAFRASELVWVTLVNPIPVTGDGSAEIEFWPAVILTYSTKNEPTPHKPGETDYEVVAHFTFNIRLLGVNHQVTVSGDRLLPQLGYIPNPSLLEAVKECRPNRPVNREFSEYTHFNPLPEYDDVLGLTSGSYTLKDALPTFTLALHIVACLTPVWCATNSYSSDDKNARGDELFQGLWWGSERIWLDDVVRLRPSREELDPESTMGLLPPSSPDAVNRALFLRLTYIVVDRDDPTGMNICVGGDLYELAQGGTQPSQSPPKSIFGPPTGLLIPLSDPIDMIAEGSSSSALGATVGPSLAESSVAMPPPPPGFTFRRLLAAGNEMVLDVGAIAGRYYPKALQAETLNRVMRTLNEERGVKAGETISGTVEGYARERIRRSRLGPEAFGAAKDALIQLSALMGLYVGEGNAMQPEQWVKGRLQTIRGAEANARNVLFEQWIGSGGSSDVEMLDACHCDAHIPNIRHFLTLEPVKVSLDGRRRVLQVLGRGEQRVL
;
A
#
# COMPACT_ATOMS: atom_id res chain seq x y z
N MET A 1 27.83 -18.67 15.23
CA MET A 1 28.05 -18.76 13.76
C MET A 1 26.68 -18.56 13.14
N VAL A 2 26.45 -17.38 12.60
CA VAL A 2 25.16 -16.99 12.00
C VAL A 2 25.49 -16.49 10.62
N ALA A 3 24.87 -17.12 9.63
CA ALA A 3 24.85 -16.62 8.27
C ALA A 3 23.88 -15.43 8.20
N GLY A 4 24.41 -14.23 8.46
CA GLY A 4 23.66 -12.98 8.36
C GLY A 4 23.51 -12.52 6.91
N ALA A 5 22.32 -12.03 6.57
CA ALA A 5 22.15 -11.05 5.51
C ALA A 5 23.02 -9.83 5.88
N GLY A 6 23.97 -9.51 5.00
CA GLY A 6 25.12 -8.66 5.31
C GLY A 6 24.74 -7.30 5.88
N MET A 7 25.11 -7.09 7.14
CA MET A 7 25.54 -5.78 7.60
C MET A 7 26.66 -5.32 6.66
N PHE A 8 26.45 -4.23 5.92
CA PHE A 8 27.59 -3.48 5.40
C PHE A 8 28.16 -2.66 6.56
N THR A 9 28.83 -3.36 7.48
CA THR A 9 29.93 -2.76 8.24
C THR A 9 30.94 -2.23 7.23
N ASP A 10 31.45 -1.03 7.45
CA ASP A 10 32.53 -0.41 6.67
C ASP A 10 33.83 -1.24 6.79
N THR A 11 33.87 -2.39 6.11
CA THR A 11 34.99 -3.34 6.11
C THR A 11 36.00 -3.04 5.01
N GLY A 12 35.82 -1.95 4.27
CA GLY A 12 36.64 -1.65 3.08
C GLY A 12 36.47 -2.65 1.92
N GLN A 13 35.49 -3.56 1.99
CA GLN A 13 35.23 -4.51 0.89
C GLN A 13 34.31 -3.89 -0.18
N ILE A 14 34.77 -3.92 -1.43
CA ILE A 14 34.17 -3.25 -2.59
C ILE A 14 33.00 -4.07 -3.22
N GLY A 15 32.63 -5.22 -2.64
CA GLY A 15 31.59 -6.13 -3.14
C GLY A 15 31.02 -7.08 -2.07
N PRO A 16 29.95 -7.84 -2.38
CA PRO A 16 29.30 -8.74 -1.43
C PRO A 16 30.17 -9.96 -1.07
N ASN A 17 30.09 -10.43 0.18
CA ASN A 17 30.70 -11.70 0.64
C ASN A 17 29.83 -12.93 0.31
N GLU A 18 28.96 -12.85 -0.69
CA GLU A 18 28.06 -13.94 -1.06
C GLU A 18 28.80 -14.98 -1.92
N PRO A 19 28.78 -16.28 -1.55
CA PRO A 19 29.51 -17.33 -2.28
C PRO A 19 29.01 -17.57 -3.71
N ASN A 20 27.80 -17.07 -4.05
CA ASN A 20 27.21 -17.13 -5.39
C ASN A 20 27.33 -15.80 -6.17
N SER A 21 28.15 -14.86 -5.70
CA SER A 21 28.38 -13.58 -6.38
C SER A 21 29.51 -13.64 -7.41
N GLN A 22 29.35 -12.91 -8.51
CA GLN A 22 30.38 -12.75 -9.54
C GLN A 22 30.53 -11.28 -9.92
N MET A 23 31.75 -10.77 -9.84
CA MET A 23 32.07 -9.39 -10.20
C MET A 23 32.42 -9.28 -11.68
N LEU A 24 31.83 -8.29 -12.35
CA LEU A 24 32.11 -7.88 -13.71
C LEU A 24 33.02 -6.66 -13.67
N GLU A 25 34.05 -6.67 -14.51
CA GLU A 25 34.94 -5.54 -14.73
C GLU A 25 34.62 -4.87 -16.06
N TRP A 26 34.84 -3.56 -16.13
CA TRP A 26 34.62 -2.79 -17.35
C TRP A 26 35.80 -3.03 -18.30
N PRO A 27 35.58 -3.61 -19.49
CA PRO A 27 36.66 -3.82 -20.45
C PRO A 27 37.07 -2.52 -21.16
N ARG A 28 36.30 -1.44 -21.00
CA ARG A 28 36.47 -0.15 -21.67
C ARG A 28 35.59 0.92 -21.03
N THR A 29 35.89 2.17 -21.35
CA THR A 29 35.15 3.34 -20.88
C THR A 29 35.07 4.40 -21.98
N ASP A 30 33.99 5.20 -21.96
CA ASP A 30 33.89 6.48 -22.65
C ASP A 30 34.01 7.66 -21.65
N GLY A 31 34.49 7.38 -20.44
CA GLY A 31 34.56 8.33 -19.35
C GLY A 31 35.75 9.27 -19.45
N ASP A 32 35.51 10.54 -19.18
CA ASP A 32 36.51 11.59 -19.03
C ASP A 32 36.22 12.35 -17.72
N ALA A 33 37.20 12.36 -16.81
CA ALA A 33 37.07 13.02 -15.51
C ALA A 33 36.81 14.53 -15.63
N SER A 34 37.20 15.17 -16.74
CA SER A 34 36.90 16.60 -17.02
C SER A 34 35.41 16.88 -17.19
N ARG A 35 34.62 15.84 -17.50
CA ARG A 35 33.16 15.89 -17.71
C ARG A 35 32.36 15.75 -16.43
N ARG A 36 33.03 15.51 -15.30
CA ARG A 36 32.41 15.53 -13.97
C ARG A 36 31.97 16.98 -13.64
N PRO A 37 31.03 17.17 -12.69
CA PRO A 37 30.50 18.50 -12.41
C PRO A 37 31.60 19.53 -12.09
N THR A 38 31.74 20.56 -12.92
CA THR A 38 32.64 21.70 -12.70
C THR A 38 31.82 22.94 -12.34
N GLY A 39 32.31 23.76 -11.41
CA GLY A 39 31.61 24.98 -10.97
C GLY A 39 30.40 24.75 -10.03
N VAL A 40 30.33 23.58 -9.37
CA VAL A 40 29.34 23.30 -8.31
C VAL A 40 30.05 23.12 -6.97
N SER A 41 29.37 23.46 -5.86
CA SER A 41 29.93 23.22 -4.54
C SER A 41 30.00 21.72 -4.26
N PHE A 42 31.12 21.25 -3.71
CA PHE A 42 31.26 19.90 -3.15
C PHE A 42 31.13 19.87 -1.63
N THR A 43 31.02 21.05 -1.01
CA THR A 43 30.79 21.22 0.42
C THR A 43 29.36 21.69 0.65
N LYS A 44 28.78 21.24 1.76
CA LYS A 44 27.47 21.69 2.22
C LYS A 44 27.58 23.15 2.66
N ASN A 45 27.18 24.06 1.77
CA ASN A 45 27.09 25.49 2.06
C ASN A 45 25.60 25.86 2.13
N VAL A 46 25.20 26.53 3.19
CA VAL A 46 23.83 27.00 3.42
C VAL A 46 23.74 28.45 2.98
N ASP A 47 22.83 28.78 2.07
CA ASP A 47 22.58 30.17 1.67
C ASP A 47 21.81 30.94 2.76
N HIS A 48 21.71 32.26 2.60
CA HIS A 48 20.98 33.12 3.55
C HIS A 48 19.50 32.75 3.71
N GLY A 49 18.92 31.97 2.78
CA GLY A 49 17.56 31.46 2.84
C GLY A 49 17.45 30.04 3.39
N GLY A 50 18.52 29.48 3.95
CA GLY A 50 18.53 28.13 4.51
C GLY A 50 18.57 27.00 3.46
N ASN A 51 18.83 27.30 2.19
CA ASN A 51 18.90 26.30 1.13
C ASN A 51 20.34 25.80 0.93
N VAL A 52 20.44 24.55 0.48
CA VAL A 52 21.69 23.93 0.03
C VAL A 52 21.59 23.59 -1.45
N ASN A 53 22.74 23.60 -2.15
CA ASN A 53 22.87 23.17 -3.53
C ASN A 53 24.32 22.70 -3.78
N TYR A 54 24.59 21.42 -3.50
CA TYR A 54 25.95 20.87 -3.59
C TYR A 54 25.95 19.40 -4.00
N TYR A 55 27.05 18.94 -4.59
CA TYR A 55 27.27 17.55 -4.97
C TYR A 55 28.12 16.87 -3.90
N ARG A 56 27.64 15.75 -3.37
CA ARG A 56 28.43 14.88 -2.51
C ARG A 56 28.88 13.68 -3.31
N LEU A 57 30.17 13.37 -3.30
CA LEU A 57 30.66 12.12 -3.87
C LEU A 57 30.09 10.95 -3.07
N VAL A 58 29.55 9.95 -3.76
CA VAL A 58 29.04 8.72 -3.16
C VAL A 58 30.12 7.66 -3.30
N GLY A 59 30.65 7.19 -2.17
CA GLY A 59 31.67 6.15 -2.13
C GLY A 59 31.17 4.81 -2.68
N ASP A 60 32.09 3.98 -3.15
CA ASP A 60 31.73 2.68 -3.75
C ASP A 60 31.08 1.72 -2.74
N THR A 61 31.39 1.86 -1.45
CA THR A 61 30.82 1.06 -0.36
C THR A 61 29.44 1.55 0.11
N GLU A 62 29.01 2.75 -0.30
CA GLU A 62 27.71 3.28 0.11
C GLU A 62 26.55 2.52 -0.56
N GLU A 63 25.47 2.30 0.18
CA GLU A 63 24.29 1.51 -0.25
C GLU A 63 23.76 1.95 -1.63
N ALA A 64 23.72 3.26 -1.89
CA ALA A 64 23.26 3.80 -3.17
C ALA A 64 24.14 3.34 -4.35
N SER A 65 25.47 3.36 -4.19
CA SER A 65 26.43 2.90 -5.21
C SER A 65 26.34 1.39 -5.39
N VAL A 66 26.34 0.65 -4.28
CA VAL A 66 26.17 -0.81 -4.21
C VAL A 66 24.90 -1.24 -4.96
N ALA A 67 23.75 -0.63 -4.66
CA ALA A 67 22.46 -0.96 -5.28
C ALA A 67 22.40 -0.62 -6.78
N TRP A 68 23.09 0.42 -7.25
CA TRP A 68 23.20 0.69 -8.69
C TRP A 68 24.10 -0.35 -9.38
N ARG A 69 25.29 -0.62 -8.83
CA ARG A 69 26.26 -1.57 -9.39
C ARG A 69 25.70 -3.00 -9.46
N ARG A 70 24.89 -3.43 -8.49
CA ARG A 70 24.15 -4.70 -8.52
C ARG A 70 23.18 -4.77 -9.68
N GLU A 71 22.28 -3.79 -9.79
CA GLU A 71 21.25 -3.81 -10.84
C GLU A 71 21.82 -3.71 -12.25
N ILE A 72 22.90 -2.94 -12.42
CA ILE A 72 23.61 -2.86 -13.69
C ILE A 72 24.29 -4.20 -13.99
N GLY A 73 24.95 -4.81 -13.00
CA GLY A 73 25.59 -6.13 -13.12
C GLY A 73 24.59 -7.23 -13.51
N THR A 74 23.44 -7.32 -12.84
CA THR A 74 22.37 -8.25 -13.18
C THR A 74 21.85 -8.05 -14.60
N TYR A 75 21.60 -6.80 -14.99
CA TYR A 75 21.17 -6.48 -16.35
C TYR A 75 22.20 -6.92 -17.41
N LEU A 76 23.47 -6.62 -17.18
CA LEU A 76 24.55 -7.02 -18.10
C LEU A 76 24.69 -8.53 -18.19
N ALA A 77 24.53 -9.25 -17.09
CA ALA A 77 24.58 -10.70 -17.08
C ALA A 77 23.47 -11.33 -17.93
N GLU A 78 22.25 -10.79 -17.87
CA GLU A 78 21.15 -11.21 -18.74
C GLU A 78 21.46 -10.93 -20.21
N GLU A 79 21.91 -9.71 -20.54
CA GLU A 79 22.22 -9.30 -21.92
C GLU A 79 23.41 -10.05 -22.53
N MET A 80 24.37 -10.47 -21.70
CA MET A 80 25.54 -11.24 -22.10
C MET A 80 25.31 -12.76 -21.98
N ASN A 81 24.10 -13.22 -21.64
CA ASN A 81 23.73 -14.61 -21.44
C ASN A 81 24.67 -15.36 -20.46
N LEU A 82 25.06 -14.70 -19.37
CA LEU A 82 25.88 -15.31 -18.32
C LEU A 82 25.07 -16.35 -17.51
N PRO A 83 25.75 -17.31 -16.83
CA PRO A 83 25.09 -18.36 -16.06
C PRO A 83 23.99 -17.88 -15.10
N LYS A 84 22.80 -18.48 -15.22
CA LYS A 84 21.68 -18.24 -14.29
C LYS A 84 22.00 -18.78 -12.90
N GLY A 85 21.42 -18.18 -11.86
CA GLY A 85 21.60 -18.60 -10.45
C GLY A 85 22.78 -17.95 -9.71
N LYS A 86 23.53 -17.05 -10.37
CA LYS A 86 24.54 -16.19 -9.75
C LYS A 86 24.05 -14.76 -9.60
N VAL A 87 24.59 -14.03 -8.63
CA VAL A 87 24.35 -12.59 -8.45
C VAL A 87 25.51 -11.82 -9.06
N TYR A 88 25.23 -10.99 -10.08
CA TYR A 88 26.25 -10.24 -10.80
C TYR A 88 26.35 -8.80 -10.34
N TRP A 89 27.57 -8.29 -10.24
CA TRP A 89 27.86 -6.95 -9.73
C TRP A 89 28.94 -6.26 -10.55
N MET A 90 28.88 -4.95 -10.72
CA MET A 90 30.02 -4.20 -11.26
C MET A 90 31.05 -3.93 -10.17
N LYS A 91 32.33 -4.21 -10.43
CA LYS A 91 33.43 -3.99 -9.46
C LYS A 91 33.59 -2.54 -9.03
N GLY A 92 33.29 -1.61 -9.92
CA GLY A 92 33.27 -0.18 -9.67
C GLY A 92 32.54 0.53 -10.80
N TRP A 93 32.74 1.83 -10.92
CA TRP A 93 32.31 2.59 -12.08
C TRP A 93 33.33 2.47 -13.23
N PRO A 94 32.93 2.66 -14.50
CA PRO A 94 33.89 2.71 -15.59
C PRO A 94 34.92 3.83 -15.34
N GLU A 95 36.14 3.65 -15.82
CA GLU A 95 37.19 4.65 -15.65
C GLU A 95 36.72 6.04 -16.15
N GLY A 96 37.07 7.11 -15.42
CA GLY A 96 36.60 8.48 -15.71
C GLY A 96 35.21 8.82 -15.16
N TYR A 97 34.38 7.84 -14.76
CA TYR A 97 33.09 8.09 -14.12
C TYR A 97 33.21 8.36 -12.61
N ALA A 98 32.19 9.00 -12.05
CA ALA A 98 32.01 9.19 -10.61
C ALA A 98 30.51 9.30 -10.27
N PHE A 99 30.12 8.77 -9.12
CA PHE A 99 28.74 8.76 -8.65
C PHE A 99 28.52 9.82 -7.57
N TYR A 100 27.45 10.60 -7.71
CA TYR A 100 27.19 11.77 -6.86
C TYR A 100 25.75 11.78 -6.34
N ASP A 101 25.58 12.31 -5.13
CA ASP A 101 24.31 12.72 -4.54
C ASP A 101 24.22 14.25 -4.62
N HIS A 102 23.36 14.77 -5.50
CA HIS A 102 23.09 16.19 -5.62
C HIS A 102 21.99 16.58 -4.64
N GLN A 103 22.37 17.29 -3.59
CA GLN A 103 21.46 17.79 -2.57
C GLN A 103 21.05 19.22 -2.90
N LYS A 104 19.75 19.44 -3.13
CA LYS A 104 19.20 20.75 -3.48
C LYS A 104 17.88 21.04 -2.76
N GLY A 105 17.80 22.17 -2.07
CA GLY A 105 16.59 22.68 -1.44
C GLY A 105 16.81 23.14 -0.01
N GLN A 106 15.73 23.46 0.69
CA GLN A 106 15.75 23.98 2.05
C GLN A 106 16.14 22.89 3.06
N LEU A 107 17.00 23.25 4.02
CA LEU A 107 17.25 22.41 5.19
C LEU A 107 16.01 22.36 6.11
N PRO A 108 15.80 21.27 6.86
CA PRO A 108 16.68 20.11 7.02
C PRO A 108 16.55 19.04 5.94
N ASN A 109 15.56 19.14 5.03
CA ASN A 109 15.19 18.08 4.10
C ASN A 109 15.43 18.47 2.62
N PRO A 110 16.69 18.65 2.20
CA PRO A 110 16.98 18.94 0.80
C PRO A 110 16.60 17.74 -0.06
N ARG A 111 16.22 17.98 -1.30
CA ARG A 111 15.96 16.91 -2.27
C ARG A 111 17.29 16.27 -2.67
N HIS A 112 17.34 14.94 -2.66
CA HIS A 112 18.51 14.14 -3.06
C HIS A 112 18.30 13.56 -4.46
N ASP A 113 19.21 13.87 -5.40
CA ASP A 113 19.23 13.27 -6.72
C ASP A 113 20.55 12.51 -6.96
N LEU A 114 20.47 11.22 -7.26
CA LEU A 114 21.64 10.42 -7.59
C LEU A 114 22.01 10.55 -9.07
N TYR A 115 23.27 10.88 -9.34
CA TYR A 115 23.81 11.08 -10.68
C TYR A 115 25.10 10.31 -10.90
N LEU A 116 25.16 9.59 -12.02
CA LEU A 116 26.41 9.04 -12.54
C LEU A 116 26.96 10.00 -13.61
N CYS A 117 28.13 10.57 -13.37
CA CYS A 117 28.75 11.60 -14.19
C CYS A 117 30.10 11.12 -14.75
N GLY A 118 30.52 11.67 -15.89
CA GLY A 118 31.85 11.40 -16.49
C GLY A 118 31.81 10.98 -17.95
N SER A 119 30.66 10.63 -18.51
CA SER A 119 30.55 10.28 -19.93
C SER A 119 30.88 11.45 -20.85
N ILE A 120 31.50 11.16 -22.00
CA ILE A 120 31.62 12.13 -23.09
C ILE A 120 30.26 12.45 -23.75
N VAL A 121 29.28 11.54 -23.72
CA VAL A 121 28.00 11.72 -24.44
C VAL A 121 26.95 12.50 -23.65
N THR A 122 27.03 12.51 -22.32
CA THR A 122 26.10 13.25 -21.46
C THR A 122 26.79 13.75 -20.21
N ALA A 123 26.36 14.90 -19.70
CA ALA A 123 26.88 15.44 -18.45
C ALA A 123 26.56 14.54 -17.25
N ARG A 124 25.40 13.88 -17.26
CA ARG A 124 24.97 12.98 -16.18
C ARG A 124 23.90 11.99 -16.62
N PHE A 125 23.96 10.77 -16.13
CA PHE A 125 22.86 9.82 -16.12
C PHE A 125 22.06 9.98 -14.82
N ARG A 126 20.74 10.13 -14.93
CA ARG A 126 19.83 10.41 -13.80
C ARG A 126 19.15 9.19 -13.21
N SER A 127 19.34 8.03 -13.82
CA SER A 127 18.85 6.76 -13.29
C SER A 127 19.66 5.57 -13.83
N LYS A 128 19.55 4.44 -13.14
CA LYS A 128 20.10 3.14 -13.57
C LYS A 128 19.65 2.81 -14.99
N ASN A 129 18.37 3.02 -15.31
CA ASN A 129 17.81 2.68 -16.62
C ASN A 129 18.30 3.61 -17.74
N GLU A 130 18.65 4.86 -17.45
CA GLU A 130 19.33 5.70 -18.44
C GLU A 130 20.73 5.17 -18.79
N PHE A 131 21.43 4.58 -17.81
CA PHE A 131 22.78 4.07 -17.97
C PHE A 131 22.84 2.63 -18.48
N LYS A 132 21.88 1.76 -18.17
CA LYS A 132 21.90 0.32 -18.54
C LYS A 132 22.22 0.07 -20.03
N PRO A 133 21.55 0.68 -21.02
CA PRO A 133 21.91 0.48 -22.43
C PRO A 133 23.32 0.96 -22.77
N HIS A 134 23.78 2.02 -22.10
CA HIS A 134 25.14 2.55 -22.25
C HIS A 134 26.17 1.60 -21.64
N ALA A 135 25.87 1.04 -20.47
CA ALA A 135 26.66 0.00 -19.83
C ALA A 135 26.80 -1.25 -20.72
N LYS A 136 25.70 -1.72 -21.34
CA LYS A 136 25.74 -2.83 -22.29
C LYS A 136 26.69 -2.53 -23.43
N TRP A 137 26.56 -1.36 -24.05
CA TRP A 137 27.46 -0.92 -25.12
C TRP A 137 28.93 -0.89 -24.68
N LEU A 138 29.24 -0.33 -23.50
CA LEU A 138 30.60 -0.38 -22.94
C LEU A 138 31.09 -1.83 -22.76
N MET A 139 30.24 -2.75 -22.29
CA MET A 139 30.64 -4.15 -22.11
C MET A 139 30.83 -4.91 -23.42
N THR A 140 30.00 -4.68 -24.43
CA THR A 140 29.88 -5.57 -25.59
C THR A 140 30.45 -5.00 -26.90
N ASP A 141 30.58 -3.68 -27.05
CA ASP A 141 31.04 -3.08 -28.31
C ASP A 141 32.55 -2.79 -28.29
N PRO A 142 33.37 -3.52 -29.07
CA PRO A 142 34.82 -3.32 -29.10
C PRO A 142 35.25 -2.02 -29.81
N THR A 143 34.37 -1.41 -30.61
CA THR A 143 34.68 -0.23 -31.43
C THR A 143 34.41 1.08 -30.72
N LEU A 144 33.66 1.05 -29.60
CA LEU A 144 33.13 2.24 -28.94
C LEU A 144 32.46 3.22 -29.93
N ASN A 145 31.78 2.68 -30.94
CA ASN A 145 30.98 3.48 -31.84
C ASN A 145 29.63 3.79 -31.19
N THR A 146 29.40 5.07 -30.87
CA THR A 146 28.17 5.51 -30.18
C THR A 146 26.88 5.21 -30.96
N ARG A 147 26.96 4.95 -32.27
CA ARG A 147 25.80 4.54 -33.09
C ARG A 147 25.24 3.17 -32.71
N ASN A 148 26.06 2.32 -32.09
CA ASN A 148 25.67 0.99 -31.63
C ASN A 148 25.10 1.02 -30.20
N CYS A 149 25.14 2.17 -29.53
CA CYS A 149 24.60 2.33 -28.19
C CYS A 149 23.10 2.64 -28.23
N GLY A 150 22.31 1.88 -27.47
CA GLY A 150 20.86 2.06 -27.36
C GLY A 150 20.41 3.06 -26.28
N CYS A 151 21.32 3.81 -25.65
CA CYS A 151 20.97 4.74 -24.58
C CYS A 151 20.35 6.03 -25.14
N LYS A 152 19.47 6.67 -24.37
CA LYS A 152 18.73 7.85 -24.84
C LYS A 152 19.63 9.01 -25.31
N TYR A 153 20.85 9.09 -24.81
CA TYR A 153 21.80 10.16 -25.14
C TYR A 153 22.50 9.88 -26.47
N CYS A 154 22.98 8.65 -26.70
CA CYS A 154 23.62 8.25 -27.95
C CYS A 154 22.62 8.22 -29.12
N THR A 155 21.40 7.73 -28.88
CA THR A 155 20.32 7.71 -29.88
C THR A 155 19.63 9.05 -30.06
N LYS A 156 19.92 10.04 -29.20
CA LYS A 156 19.22 11.33 -29.11
C LYS A 156 17.71 11.19 -28.89
N THR A 157 17.27 10.09 -28.27
CA THR A 157 15.88 9.86 -27.90
C THR A 157 15.48 10.79 -26.75
N LYS A 158 14.38 11.52 -26.93
CA LYS A 158 13.95 12.56 -25.98
C LYS A 158 13.48 11.99 -24.63
N TYR A 159 12.83 10.82 -24.66
CA TYR A 159 12.18 10.23 -23.49
C TYR A 159 12.80 8.88 -23.13
N GLN A 160 13.20 8.73 -21.86
CA GLN A 160 13.76 7.45 -21.38
C GLN A 160 12.75 6.28 -21.50
N VAL A 161 11.45 6.58 -21.49
CA VAL A 161 10.40 5.55 -21.64
C VAL A 161 10.46 4.85 -22.99
N GLU A 162 10.75 5.59 -24.06
CA GLU A 162 10.89 5.01 -25.40
C GLU A 162 12.08 4.04 -25.45
N VAL A 163 13.18 4.39 -24.78
CA VAL A 163 14.34 3.50 -24.63
C VAL A 163 14.00 2.28 -23.77
N ASN A 164 13.27 2.46 -22.67
CA ASN A 164 12.86 1.34 -21.82
C ASN A 164 11.99 0.33 -22.59
N GLN A 165 11.05 0.81 -23.41
CA GLN A 165 10.21 -0.03 -24.26
C GLN A 165 11.03 -0.76 -25.34
N ALA A 166 11.90 -0.03 -26.05
CA ALA A 166 12.70 -0.60 -27.13
C ALA A 166 13.76 -1.61 -26.63
N GLN A 167 14.29 -1.42 -25.42
CA GLN A 167 15.35 -2.24 -24.84
C GLN A 167 14.85 -3.21 -23.75
N GLY A 168 13.54 -3.37 -23.59
CA GLY A 168 12.96 -4.30 -22.60
C GLY A 168 13.29 -3.98 -21.13
N LEU A 169 13.67 -2.74 -20.80
CA LEU A 169 14.05 -2.36 -19.44
C LEU A 169 12.80 -2.20 -18.56
N ARG A 170 12.81 -2.86 -17.38
CA ARG A 170 11.75 -2.71 -16.37
C ARG A 170 11.86 -1.33 -15.67
N GLY A 171 10.78 -0.54 -15.68
CA GLY A 171 10.68 0.81 -15.08
C GLY A 171 9.53 1.62 -15.68
N LEU A 172 9.16 2.79 -15.12
CA LEU A 172 8.02 3.64 -15.54
C LEU A 172 7.83 3.66 -17.06
N GLN A 173 6.69 3.13 -17.54
CA GLN A 173 6.37 2.94 -18.96
C GLN A 173 5.34 3.97 -19.48
N ARG A 174 5.50 5.28 -19.18
CA ARG A 174 4.74 6.35 -19.86
C ARG A 174 5.59 7.57 -20.23
N PRO A 175 5.57 8.07 -21.48
CA PRO A 175 6.18 9.36 -21.82
C PRO A 175 5.44 10.51 -21.11
N PRO A 176 6.14 11.52 -20.56
CA PRO A 176 5.50 12.74 -20.07
C PRO A 176 4.96 13.59 -21.23
N GLU A 177 3.66 13.87 -21.21
CA GLU A 177 3.06 14.91 -22.04
C GLU A 177 3.70 16.27 -21.74
N HIS A 178 3.96 17.03 -22.81
CA HIS A 178 4.67 18.32 -22.77
C HIS A 178 3.86 19.39 -22.03
N HIS A 179 4.29 19.77 -20.83
CA HIS A 179 4.03 21.13 -20.34
C HIS A 179 4.85 22.12 -21.16
N LEU A 180 4.18 22.80 -22.07
CA LEU A 180 4.55 24.15 -22.47
C LEU A 180 4.31 25.10 -21.27
N ARG A 181 5.34 25.33 -20.48
CA ARG A 181 5.51 26.54 -19.65
C ARG A 181 7.01 26.83 -19.66
N GLY A 182 7.48 27.88 -20.31
CA GLY A 182 7.17 29.25 -19.94
C GLY A 182 8.19 29.68 -18.90
N THR A 183 9.39 30.02 -19.37
CA THR A 183 10.47 30.61 -18.57
C THR A 183 10.10 32.05 -18.24
N ASN A 184 10.09 32.39 -16.94
CA ASN A 184 10.11 33.79 -16.49
C ASN A 184 11.56 34.31 -16.48
N PRO A 185 11.83 35.49 -17.05
CA PRO A 185 12.93 36.34 -16.62
C PRO A 185 12.41 37.49 -15.75
N THR A 186 13.16 37.85 -14.72
CA THR A 186 13.05 39.11 -13.96
C THR A 186 14.00 40.17 -14.57
N PRO A 187 14.01 41.43 -14.10
CA PRO A 187 12.99 42.45 -14.25
C PRO A 187 13.56 43.74 -14.90
N GLY A 188 12.79 44.44 -15.73
CA GLY A 188 13.22 45.73 -16.27
C GLY A 188 12.23 46.34 -17.26
N GLU A 189 11.53 47.36 -16.77
CA GLU A 189 10.93 48.47 -17.53
C GLU A 189 9.66 48.20 -18.37
N ALA A 190 8.79 49.20 -18.32
CA ALA A 190 7.38 49.15 -18.66
C ALA A 190 7.10 49.09 -20.17
N MET A 191 5.99 48.43 -20.55
CA MET A 191 4.95 48.89 -21.50
C MET A 191 4.18 47.72 -22.18
N THR A 192 2.88 47.64 -21.82
CA THR A 192 1.70 47.08 -22.52
C THR A 192 1.83 45.86 -23.46
N HIS A 193 1.46 44.69 -22.91
CA HIS A 193 1.30 43.38 -23.59
C HIS A 193 0.12 43.28 -24.60
N ALA A 194 -0.58 44.38 -24.92
CA ALA A 194 -1.82 44.37 -25.70
C ALA A 194 -1.64 44.34 -27.23
N ARG A 195 -0.41 44.40 -27.77
CA ARG A 195 -0.18 44.55 -29.23
C ARG A 195 0.54 43.39 -29.95
N ARG A 196 0.92 42.30 -29.26
CA ARG A 196 1.58 41.14 -29.90
C ARG A 196 0.66 39.94 -30.18
N ARG A 197 -0.58 39.94 -29.67
CA ARG A 197 -1.53 38.83 -29.87
C ARG A 197 -2.23 38.85 -31.25
N VAL A 198 -2.23 40.00 -31.94
CA VAL A 198 -3.01 40.21 -33.18
C VAL A 198 -2.27 39.78 -34.47
N ILE A 199 -0.95 39.55 -34.45
CA ILE A 199 -0.17 39.31 -35.69
C ILE A 199 0.15 37.81 -35.93
N ARG A 200 -0.05 36.92 -34.95
CA ARG A 200 0.29 35.49 -35.11
C ARG A 200 -0.91 34.57 -35.42
N GLU A 201 -2.14 35.08 -35.36
CA GLU A 201 -3.36 34.35 -35.70
C GLU A 201 -3.77 34.45 -37.18
N GLN A 202 -3.02 35.17 -38.03
CA GLN A 202 -3.36 35.34 -39.45
C GLN A 202 -2.53 34.52 -40.46
N LYS A 203 -1.68 33.57 -40.02
CA LYS A 203 -0.74 32.91 -40.96
C LYS A 203 -0.67 31.38 -40.98
N GLN A 204 -1.63 30.65 -40.42
CA GLN A 204 -1.75 29.21 -40.69
C GLN A 204 -3.20 28.79 -40.93
N THR A 205 -3.71 29.19 -42.10
CA THR A 205 -4.79 28.47 -42.78
C THR A 205 -4.22 27.80 -44.03
N LYS A 206 -4.69 26.57 -44.27
CA LYS A 206 -4.57 25.73 -45.49
C LYS A 206 -3.27 24.93 -45.66
N GLN A 207 -3.32 23.67 -45.24
CA GLN A 207 -3.07 22.51 -46.12
C GLN A 207 -3.65 21.24 -45.45
N GLY A 208 -4.61 20.61 -46.13
CA GLY A 208 -5.29 19.40 -45.67
C GLY A 208 -4.50 18.13 -45.91
N LYS A 209 -4.59 17.18 -44.96
CA LYS A 209 -4.16 15.78 -45.11
C LYS A 209 -5.22 14.84 -44.51
N PRO A 210 -5.33 13.61 -45.03
CA PRO A 210 -6.53 12.78 -44.95
C PRO A 210 -6.82 12.22 -43.55
N LYS A 211 -8.11 11.89 -43.37
CA LYS A 211 -8.81 11.44 -42.16
C LYS A 211 -8.09 10.27 -41.48
N ALA A 212 -7.52 10.51 -40.30
CA ALA A 212 -7.06 9.44 -39.42
C ALA A 212 -8.28 8.71 -38.83
N THR A 213 -8.26 7.38 -38.90
CA THR A 213 -9.14 6.49 -38.13
C THR A 213 -9.15 6.89 -36.66
N PRO A 214 -10.32 6.83 -35.98
CA PRO A 214 -10.37 7.12 -34.55
C PRO A 214 -9.42 6.17 -33.81
N LYS A 215 -8.52 6.74 -33.00
CA LYS A 215 -7.71 5.97 -32.06
C LYS A 215 -8.67 5.19 -31.15
N PRO A 216 -8.38 3.91 -30.83
CA PRO A 216 -9.11 3.20 -29.80
C PRO A 216 -9.06 4.03 -28.51
N GLU A 217 -10.24 4.22 -27.93
CA GLU A 217 -10.49 4.75 -26.59
C GLU A 217 -9.48 4.14 -25.63
N GLN A 218 -8.68 4.97 -24.94
CA GLN A 218 -7.70 4.49 -23.97
C GLN A 218 -8.47 3.98 -22.74
N ALA A 219 -8.87 2.72 -22.78
CA ALA A 219 -9.38 2.01 -21.62
C ALA A 219 -8.40 2.20 -20.45
N LEU A 220 -8.92 2.64 -19.31
CA LEU A 220 -8.22 2.72 -18.03
C LEU A 220 -7.37 1.46 -17.82
N THR A 221 -6.06 1.55 -18.06
CA THR A 221 -5.18 0.41 -17.88
C THR A 221 -5.00 0.24 -16.38
N ALA A 222 -5.73 -0.72 -15.80
CA ALA A 222 -5.62 -1.05 -14.38
C ALA A 222 -4.16 -1.28 -14.00
N LEU A 223 -3.71 -0.64 -12.92
CA LEU A 223 -2.31 -0.74 -12.49
C LEU A 223 -1.93 -2.20 -12.21
N PRO A 224 -0.74 -2.67 -12.65
CA PRO A 224 -0.33 -4.06 -12.43
C PRO A 224 -0.30 -4.48 -10.95
N GLU A 225 0.05 -3.56 -10.05
CA GLU A 225 0.02 -3.80 -8.60
C GLU A 225 -1.40 -4.02 -8.09
N ARG A 226 -2.34 -3.16 -8.48
CA ARG A 226 -3.76 -3.28 -8.15
C ARG A 226 -4.33 -4.62 -8.61
N LEU A 227 -4.12 -4.98 -9.88
CA LEU A 227 -4.58 -6.26 -10.42
C LEU A 227 -3.97 -7.44 -9.66
N ARG A 228 -2.68 -7.35 -9.33
CA ARG A 228 -1.99 -8.41 -8.57
C ARG A 228 -2.53 -8.54 -7.16
N ASP A 229 -2.87 -7.45 -6.49
CA ASP A 229 -3.42 -7.51 -5.14
C ASP A 229 -4.84 -8.08 -5.15
N LEU A 230 -5.71 -7.59 -6.04
CA LEU A 230 -7.10 -8.03 -6.16
C LEU A 230 -7.21 -9.50 -6.60
N ASN A 231 -6.40 -9.93 -7.58
CA ASN A 231 -6.52 -11.27 -8.17
C ASN A 231 -5.69 -12.34 -7.43
N SER A 232 -4.88 -11.96 -6.46
CA SER A 232 -4.01 -12.93 -5.76
C SER A 232 -4.71 -13.78 -4.71
N GLY A 233 -5.84 -13.33 -4.18
CA GLY A 233 -6.48 -13.94 -3.02
C GLY A 233 -5.70 -13.79 -1.70
N ARG A 234 -4.61 -12.99 -1.67
CA ARG A 234 -3.87 -12.67 -0.43
C ARG A 234 -4.69 -11.73 0.46
N ALA A 235 -4.62 -11.95 1.77
CA ALA A 235 -5.23 -11.06 2.75
C ALA A 235 -4.43 -9.76 2.95
N PHE A 236 -3.10 -9.83 2.85
CA PHE A 236 -2.21 -8.72 3.20
C PHE A 236 -1.42 -8.18 2.00
N ARG A 237 -1.13 -6.88 2.03
CA ARG A 237 -0.44 -6.12 0.98
C ARG A 237 0.84 -5.51 1.53
N ALA A 238 1.80 -5.19 0.64
CA ALA A 238 3.06 -4.60 1.05
C ALA A 238 2.84 -3.24 1.74
N SER A 239 3.60 -2.97 2.80
CA SER A 239 3.53 -1.77 3.66
C SER A 239 2.28 -1.64 4.55
N GLU A 240 1.44 -2.68 4.63
CA GLU A 240 0.36 -2.74 5.63
C GLU A 240 0.91 -3.02 7.04
N LEU A 241 0.23 -2.46 8.04
CA LEU A 241 0.47 -2.81 9.44
C LEU A 241 -0.38 -4.02 9.81
N VAL A 242 0.25 -4.97 10.49
CA VAL A 242 -0.36 -6.23 10.91
C VAL A 242 0.08 -6.57 12.33
N TRP A 243 -0.69 -7.45 12.96
CA TRP A 243 -0.29 -8.16 14.16
C TRP A 243 0.25 -9.54 13.77
N VAL A 244 1.37 -9.95 14.35
CA VAL A 244 1.85 -11.33 14.29
C VAL A 244 1.63 -12.01 15.64
N THR A 245 0.99 -13.17 15.63
CA THR A 245 0.72 -13.98 16.83
C THR A 245 2.01 -14.52 17.44
N LEU A 246 2.13 -14.50 18.77
CA LEU A 246 3.22 -15.17 19.48
C LEU A 246 2.87 -16.65 19.74
N VAL A 247 3.84 -17.56 19.59
CA VAL A 247 3.65 -18.98 19.96
C VAL A 247 3.40 -19.10 21.47
N ASN A 248 4.17 -18.34 22.25
CA ASN A 248 4.03 -18.22 23.69
C ASN A 248 3.75 -16.74 24.02
N PRO A 249 2.54 -16.40 24.50
CA PRO A 249 2.27 -15.06 25.02
C PRO A 249 3.29 -14.65 26.09
N ILE A 250 3.72 -13.39 26.08
CA ILE A 250 4.74 -12.89 26.99
C ILE A 250 4.06 -12.23 28.20
N PRO A 251 4.19 -12.78 29.42
CA PRO A 251 3.60 -12.18 30.61
C PRO A 251 4.29 -10.86 30.94
N VAL A 252 3.50 -9.82 31.15
CA VAL A 252 3.96 -8.48 31.52
C VAL A 252 3.80 -8.26 33.02
N THR A 253 2.70 -8.74 33.59
CA THR A 253 2.43 -8.70 35.03
C THR A 253 2.62 -10.08 35.65
N GLY A 254 3.05 -10.12 36.92
CA GLY A 254 3.33 -11.38 37.63
C GLY A 254 2.08 -12.20 37.97
N ASP A 255 0.89 -11.60 37.89
CA ASP A 255 -0.42 -12.22 38.14
C ASP A 255 -1.06 -12.82 36.87
N GLY A 256 -0.42 -12.64 35.70
CA GLY A 256 -0.94 -13.12 34.41
C GLY A 256 -2.13 -12.31 33.87
N SER A 257 -2.45 -11.15 34.45
CA SER A 257 -3.55 -10.30 33.99
C SER A 257 -3.23 -9.54 32.69
N ALA A 258 -1.95 -9.33 32.38
CA ALA A 258 -1.48 -8.71 31.15
C ALA A 258 -0.44 -9.58 30.44
N GLU A 259 -0.73 -9.97 29.21
CA GLU A 259 0.14 -10.76 28.34
C GLU A 259 0.21 -10.13 26.94
N ILE A 260 1.41 -10.06 26.36
CA ILE A 260 1.57 -9.71 24.95
C ILE A 260 1.31 -10.96 24.13
N GLU A 261 0.19 -11.02 23.43
CA GLU A 261 -0.20 -12.16 22.58
C GLU A 261 0.13 -11.96 21.11
N PHE A 262 0.24 -10.69 20.70
CA PHE A 262 0.58 -10.30 19.35
C PHE A 262 1.65 -9.21 19.36
N TRP A 263 2.54 -9.26 18.38
CA TRP A 263 3.52 -8.20 18.12
C TRP A 263 3.14 -7.41 16.87
N PRO A 264 3.23 -6.07 16.87
CA PRO A 264 2.94 -5.29 15.67
C PRO A 264 4.10 -5.38 14.67
N ALA A 265 3.76 -5.43 13.38
CA ALA A 265 4.71 -5.59 12.30
C ALA A 265 4.25 -4.87 11.02
N VAL A 266 5.19 -4.65 10.09
CA VAL A 266 4.92 -4.15 8.74
C VAL A 266 5.22 -5.24 7.72
N ILE A 267 4.32 -5.43 6.76
CA ILE A 267 4.58 -6.31 5.60
C ILE A 267 5.62 -5.66 4.69
N LEU A 268 6.73 -6.35 4.43
CA LEU A 268 7.73 -5.90 3.46
C LEU A 268 7.47 -6.48 2.08
N THR A 269 7.43 -7.82 2.00
CA THR A 269 7.19 -8.57 0.77
C THR A 269 6.40 -9.85 1.05
N TYR A 270 5.98 -10.54 0.00
CA TYR A 270 5.29 -11.82 0.10
C TYR A 270 5.83 -12.81 -0.94
N SER A 271 5.64 -14.08 -0.66
CA SER A 271 5.87 -15.18 -1.59
C SER A 271 4.63 -16.07 -1.66
N THR A 272 4.46 -16.78 -2.77
CA THR A 272 3.36 -17.71 -2.99
C THR A 272 3.93 -19.05 -3.37
N LYS A 273 3.57 -20.08 -2.60
CA LYS A 273 3.88 -21.47 -2.89
C LYS A 273 2.59 -22.18 -3.27
N ASN A 274 2.51 -22.64 -4.51
CA ASN A 274 1.36 -23.39 -5.00
C ASN A 274 1.65 -24.88 -4.83
N GLU A 275 0.78 -25.57 -4.10
CA GLU A 275 0.89 -27.02 -3.89
C GLU A 275 -0.35 -27.70 -4.47
N PRO A 276 -0.18 -28.76 -5.29
CA PRO A 276 -1.32 -29.59 -5.68
C PRO A 276 -1.82 -30.34 -4.44
N THR A 277 -3.15 -30.41 -4.29
CA THR A 277 -3.79 -31.27 -3.29
C THR A 277 -3.32 -32.73 -3.48
N PRO A 278 -3.14 -33.53 -2.41
CA PRO A 278 -2.71 -34.92 -2.55
C PRO A 278 -3.78 -35.80 -3.20
N HIS A 279 -3.42 -36.54 -4.25
CA HIS A 279 -4.32 -37.46 -4.98
C HIS A 279 -4.28 -38.86 -4.42
N LYS A 280 -5.43 -39.54 -4.40
CA LYS A 280 -5.46 -41.00 -4.38
C LYS A 280 -5.06 -41.54 -5.76
N PRO A 281 -4.42 -42.73 -5.85
CA PRO A 281 -4.10 -43.33 -7.14
C PRO A 281 -5.36 -43.52 -8.00
N GLY A 282 -5.45 -42.81 -9.14
CA GLY A 282 -6.56 -42.89 -10.09
C GLY A 282 -7.43 -41.63 -10.22
N GLU A 283 -7.28 -40.62 -9.35
CA GLU A 283 -7.94 -39.32 -9.50
C GLU A 283 -7.12 -38.38 -10.42
N THR A 284 -7.78 -37.80 -11.43
CA THR A 284 -7.17 -36.85 -12.38
C THR A 284 -7.37 -35.38 -11.98
N ASP A 285 -8.28 -35.10 -11.05
CA ASP A 285 -8.69 -33.75 -10.68
C ASP A 285 -7.84 -33.23 -9.52
N TYR A 286 -6.96 -32.26 -9.78
CA TYR A 286 -6.16 -31.62 -8.74
C TYR A 286 -6.60 -30.18 -8.49
N GLU A 287 -6.85 -29.86 -7.23
CA GLU A 287 -6.95 -28.47 -6.77
C GLU A 287 -5.56 -27.97 -6.39
N VAL A 288 -5.22 -26.75 -6.81
CA VAL A 288 -3.97 -26.10 -6.40
C VAL A 288 -4.27 -25.20 -5.20
N VAL A 289 -3.66 -25.51 -4.05
CA VAL A 289 -3.73 -24.68 -2.85
C VAL A 289 -2.55 -23.71 -2.85
N ALA A 290 -2.86 -22.42 -2.87
CA ALA A 290 -1.87 -21.36 -2.74
C ALA A 290 -1.59 -21.07 -1.26
N HIS A 291 -0.35 -21.29 -0.83
CA HIS A 291 0.16 -20.93 0.49
C HIS A 291 0.93 -19.62 0.39
N PHE A 292 0.54 -18.65 1.21
CA PHE A 292 1.17 -17.33 1.24
C PHE A 292 2.09 -17.19 2.45
N THR A 293 3.34 -16.82 2.20
CA THR A 293 4.28 -16.42 3.24
C THR A 293 4.60 -14.94 3.08
N PHE A 294 4.85 -14.28 4.20
CA PHE A 294 5.05 -12.85 4.29
C PHE A 294 6.35 -12.58 5.00
N ASN A 295 7.22 -11.81 4.35
CA ASN A 295 8.37 -11.23 5.00
C ASN A 295 7.89 -9.98 5.74
N ILE A 296 8.02 -10.00 7.06
CA ILE A 296 7.56 -8.93 7.94
C ILE A 296 8.74 -8.33 8.68
N ARG A 297 8.61 -7.06 9.02
CA ARG A 297 9.51 -6.38 9.96
C ARG A 297 8.74 -6.11 11.24
N LEU A 298 9.25 -6.64 12.35
CA LEU A 298 8.68 -6.42 13.67
C LEU A 298 8.91 -4.94 14.07
N LEU A 299 7.91 -4.29 14.65
CA LEU A 299 8.04 -2.91 15.09
C LEU A 299 8.66 -2.84 16.50
N GLY A 300 9.34 -1.74 16.80
CA GLY A 300 10.05 -1.54 18.07
C GLY A 300 11.34 -2.34 18.22
N VAL A 301 11.57 -3.32 17.35
CA VAL A 301 12.79 -4.15 17.28
C VAL A 301 13.29 -4.21 15.83
N ASN A 302 14.58 -4.47 15.60
CA ASN A 302 15.15 -4.40 14.24
C ASN A 302 15.18 -5.78 13.52
N HIS A 303 14.16 -6.61 13.75
CA HIS A 303 14.12 -7.98 13.24
C HIS A 303 13.18 -8.12 12.05
N GLN A 304 13.62 -8.90 11.06
CA GLN A 304 12.83 -9.29 9.90
C GLN A 304 12.72 -10.80 9.83
N VAL A 305 11.49 -11.31 9.72
CA VAL A 305 11.22 -12.75 9.68
C VAL A 305 10.21 -13.07 8.59
N THR A 306 10.19 -14.32 8.14
CA THR A 306 9.18 -14.80 7.20
C THR A 306 8.19 -15.69 7.93
N VAL A 307 6.92 -15.32 7.90
CA VAL A 307 5.83 -16.02 8.58
C VAL A 307 4.74 -16.45 7.60
N SER A 308 3.95 -17.45 7.96
CA SER A 308 2.75 -17.83 7.22
C SER A 308 1.60 -16.85 7.50
N GLY A 309 0.68 -16.72 6.53
CA GLY A 309 -0.46 -15.80 6.64
C GLY A 309 -1.43 -16.10 7.78
N ASP A 310 -1.48 -17.34 8.27
CA ASP A 310 -2.30 -17.77 9.42
C ASP A 310 -1.77 -17.26 10.78
N ARG A 311 -0.53 -16.76 10.82
CA ARG A 311 0.04 -16.06 11.98
C ARG A 311 -0.25 -14.57 11.99
N LEU A 312 -0.83 -14.05 10.91
CA LEU A 312 -1.03 -12.63 10.70
C LEU A 312 -2.49 -12.24 10.83
N LEU A 313 -2.71 -11.08 11.43
CA LEU A 313 -4.01 -10.46 11.59
C LEU A 313 -3.92 -8.99 11.16
N PRO A 314 -4.91 -8.42 10.46
CA PRO A 314 -4.88 -7.00 10.13
C PRO A 314 -4.85 -6.17 11.42
N GLN A 315 -4.31 -4.95 11.37
CA GLN A 315 -4.17 -4.09 12.55
C GLN A 315 -5.49 -3.92 13.32
N LEU A 316 -6.60 -3.89 12.59
CA LEU A 316 -7.94 -3.78 13.15
C LEU A 316 -8.45 -5.05 13.86
N GLY A 317 -7.81 -6.20 13.69
CA GLY A 317 -8.32 -7.48 14.21
C GLY A 317 -8.03 -7.74 15.68
N TYR A 318 -7.14 -6.96 16.30
CA TYR A 318 -6.73 -7.14 17.68
C TYR A 318 -6.55 -5.79 18.39
N ILE A 319 -7.10 -5.73 19.60
CA ILE A 319 -6.93 -4.61 20.52
C ILE A 319 -6.26 -5.21 21.78
N PRO A 320 -5.09 -4.69 22.21
CA PRO A 320 -4.48 -5.12 23.45
C PRO A 320 -5.45 -4.98 24.63
N ASN A 321 -5.45 -5.96 25.54
CA ASN A 321 -6.28 -5.91 26.74
C ASN A 321 -6.01 -4.62 27.55
N PRO A 322 -7.03 -4.02 28.20
CA PRO A 322 -6.87 -2.86 29.08
C PRO A 322 -5.69 -2.91 30.05
N SER A 323 -5.47 -4.04 30.74
CA SER A 323 -4.37 -4.21 31.69
C SER A 323 -3.00 -4.13 31.02
N LEU A 324 -2.88 -4.62 29.78
CA LEU A 324 -1.65 -4.50 28.99
C LEU A 324 -1.43 -3.05 28.55
N LEU A 325 -2.48 -2.35 28.13
CA LEU A 325 -2.37 -0.92 27.77
C LEU A 325 -1.96 -0.07 28.98
N GLU A 326 -2.47 -0.39 30.17
CA GLU A 326 -2.07 0.29 31.40
C GLU A 326 -0.59 0.03 31.74
N ALA A 327 -0.14 -1.22 31.59
CA ALA A 327 1.28 -1.54 31.74
C ALA A 327 2.17 -0.80 30.73
N VAL A 328 1.69 -0.57 29.50
CA VAL A 328 2.39 0.21 28.47
C VAL A 328 2.51 1.68 28.88
N LYS A 329 1.45 2.28 29.44
CA LYS A 329 1.47 3.68 29.91
C LYS A 329 2.47 3.88 31.05
N GLU A 330 2.46 2.97 32.01
CA GLU A 330 3.31 3.03 33.20
C GLU A 330 4.72 2.45 32.94
N CYS A 331 5.00 2.01 31.71
CA CYS A 331 6.25 1.37 31.35
C CYS A 331 7.44 2.29 31.64
N ARG A 332 8.40 1.75 32.40
CA ARG A 332 9.75 2.33 32.58
C ARG A 332 10.78 1.41 31.93
N PRO A 333 11.83 1.95 31.31
CA PRO A 333 12.87 1.14 30.72
C PRO A 333 13.59 0.37 31.83
N ASN A 334 13.86 -0.91 31.61
CA ASN A 334 14.56 -1.77 32.58
C ASN A 334 16.09 -1.58 32.55
N ARG A 335 16.59 -0.76 31.60
CA ARG A 335 18.00 -0.40 31.40
C ARG A 335 18.10 1.07 30.96
N PRO A 336 19.25 1.74 31.14
CA PRO A 336 19.46 3.06 30.56
C PRO A 336 19.24 3.06 29.04
N VAL A 337 18.50 4.04 28.53
CA VAL A 337 18.18 4.17 27.11
C VAL A 337 18.98 5.29 26.46
N ASN A 338 19.39 5.08 25.21
CA ASN A 338 19.86 6.13 24.32
C ASN A 338 18.79 6.46 23.27
N ARG A 339 19.03 7.49 22.44
CA ARG A 339 18.08 7.93 21.41
C ARG A 339 17.79 6.87 20.36
N GLU A 340 18.74 5.99 20.12
CA GLU A 340 18.66 4.90 19.14
C GLU A 340 17.95 3.66 19.69
N PHE A 341 17.74 3.58 21.02
CA PHE A 341 17.20 2.42 21.74
C PHE A 341 18.04 1.15 21.49
N SER A 342 19.37 1.29 21.35
CA SER A 342 20.26 0.20 20.93
C SER A 342 20.16 -1.03 21.84
N GLU A 343 19.98 -0.84 23.15
CA GLU A 343 19.85 -1.90 24.16
C GLU A 343 18.67 -2.84 23.91
N TYR A 344 17.65 -2.36 23.20
CA TYR A 344 16.42 -3.09 22.92
C TYR A 344 16.39 -3.70 21.52
N THR A 345 17.35 -3.37 20.65
CA THR A 345 17.35 -3.80 19.25
C THR A 345 17.46 -5.31 19.06
N HIS A 346 18.07 -6.01 20.03
CA HIS A 346 18.26 -7.46 19.99
C HIS A 346 17.07 -8.26 20.51
N PHE A 347 16.13 -7.64 21.23
CA PHE A 347 14.97 -8.35 21.75
C PHE A 347 14.17 -8.97 20.61
N ASN A 348 13.89 -10.27 20.71
CA ASN A 348 13.09 -10.99 19.74
C ASN A 348 11.79 -11.50 20.38
N PRO A 349 10.62 -10.97 19.96
CA PRO A 349 9.32 -11.46 20.44
C PRO A 349 8.94 -12.84 19.88
N LEU A 350 9.67 -13.35 18.88
CA LEU A 350 9.45 -14.64 18.23
C LEU A 350 10.67 -15.56 18.43
N PRO A 351 10.93 -16.06 19.65
CA PRO A 351 12.14 -16.82 19.98
C PRO A 351 12.35 -18.06 19.11
N GLU A 352 11.29 -18.61 18.51
CA GLU A 352 11.39 -19.70 17.54
C GLU A 352 12.18 -19.34 16.26
N TYR A 353 12.49 -18.06 16.05
CA TYR A 353 13.35 -17.56 14.95
C TYR A 353 14.76 -17.14 15.40
N ASP A 354 15.15 -17.37 16.66
CA ASP A 354 16.47 -16.97 17.18
C ASP A 354 17.61 -17.53 16.33
N ASP A 355 17.54 -18.80 15.92
CA ASP A 355 18.57 -19.43 15.06
C ASP A 355 18.67 -18.76 13.68
N VAL A 356 17.53 -18.37 13.10
CA VAL A 356 17.44 -17.72 11.78
C VAL A 356 17.96 -16.29 11.84
N LEU A 357 17.68 -15.58 12.94
CA LEU A 357 18.14 -14.22 13.19
C LEU A 357 19.57 -14.17 13.72
N GLY A 358 20.08 -15.31 14.18
CA GLY A 358 21.41 -15.42 14.74
C GLY A 358 21.60 -14.88 16.13
N LEU A 359 20.57 -14.97 16.95
CA LEU A 359 20.61 -14.50 18.30
C LEU A 359 21.24 -15.56 19.19
N THR A 360 22.22 -15.16 19.99
CA THR A 360 22.82 -16.05 20.98
C THR A 360 21.90 -16.15 22.19
N SER A 361 21.82 -17.34 22.80
CA SER A 361 21.08 -17.52 24.05
C SER A 361 21.51 -16.50 25.11
N GLY A 362 20.54 -15.83 25.74
CA GLY A 362 20.79 -14.78 26.73
C GLY A 362 21.11 -13.39 26.16
N SER A 363 21.06 -13.19 24.84
CA SER A 363 21.21 -11.87 24.21
C SER A 363 20.12 -10.86 24.60
N TYR A 364 18.98 -11.34 25.05
CA TYR A 364 17.87 -10.55 25.58
C TYR A 364 17.15 -11.32 26.69
N THR A 365 16.27 -10.64 27.42
CA THR A 365 15.46 -11.18 28.51
C THR A 365 13.99 -10.84 28.31
N LEU A 366 13.09 -11.58 28.99
CA LEU A 366 11.65 -11.25 28.98
C LEU A 366 11.35 -9.85 29.55
N LYS A 367 12.22 -9.31 30.43
CA LYS A 367 12.06 -7.95 30.95
C LYS A 367 12.21 -6.87 29.88
N ASP A 368 12.87 -7.19 28.76
CA ASP A 368 13.05 -6.26 27.65
C ASP A 368 11.79 -6.17 26.76
N ALA A 369 10.80 -7.05 26.98
CA ALA A 369 9.58 -7.13 26.16
C ALA A 369 8.65 -5.91 26.31
N LEU A 370 8.39 -5.45 27.54
CA LEU A 370 7.46 -4.33 27.73
C LEU A 370 8.01 -3.02 27.15
N PRO A 371 9.28 -2.61 27.41
CA PRO A 371 9.82 -1.39 26.80
C PRO A 371 9.85 -1.42 25.27
N THR A 372 10.21 -2.57 24.68
CA THR A 372 10.23 -2.75 23.22
C THR A 372 8.83 -2.72 22.62
N PHE A 373 7.86 -3.35 23.28
CA PHE A 373 6.46 -3.34 22.88
C PHE A 373 5.86 -1.93 22.98
N THR A 374 6.19 -1.19 24.03
CA THR A 374 5.80 0.23 24.20
C THR A 374 6.29 1.08 23.03
N LEU A 375 7.56 0.94 22.61
CA LEU A 375 8.07 1.60 21.41
C LEU A 375 7.31 1.17 20.15
N ALA A 376 7.04 -0.12 20.01
CA ALA A 376 6.30 -0.66 18.87
C ALA A 376 4.89 -0.05 18.76
N LEU A 377 4.18 0.09 19.88
CA LEU A 377 2.85 0.73 19.92
C LEU A 377 2.90 2.24 19.64
N HIS A 378 3.94 2.95 20.07
CA HIS A 378 4.11 4.36 19.71
C HIS A 378 4.32 4.56 18.20
N ILE A 379 5.03 3.65 17.55
CA ILE A 379 5.17 3.64 16.08
C ILE A 379 3.81 3.42 15.42
N VAL A 380 3.02 2.45 15.89
CA VAL A 380 1.65 2.19 15.40
C VAL A 380 0.77 3.43 15.58
N ALA A 381 0.85 4.11 16.73
CA ALA A 381 0.08 5.31 17.03
C ALA A 381 0.43 6.49 16.09
N CYS A 382 1.66 6.55 15.58
CA CYS A 382 2.06 7.54 14.57
C CYS A 382 1.55 7.23 13.16
N LEU A 383 1.20 5.97 12.87
CA LEU A 383 0.82 5.50 11.53
C LEU A 383 -0.68 5.27 11.34
N THR A 384 -1.41 5.08 12.43
CA THR A 384 -2.87 4.84 12.41
C THR A 384 -3.68 6.08 11.99
N PRO A 385 -3.33 7.31 12.45
CA PRO A 385 -4.10 8.51 12.13
C PRO A 385 -3.93 9.03 10.70
N VAL A 386 -3.02 8.44 9.90
CA VAL A 386 -2.64 9.02 8.61
C VAL A 386 -3.32 8.34 7.42
N TRP A 387 -3.72 9.11 6.42
CA TRP A 387 -4.28 8.56 5.19
C TRP A 387 -3.76 9.30 3.96
N CYS A 388 -3.79 8.64 2.79
CA CYS A 388 -3.47 9.31 1.53
C CYS A 388 -4.10 8.61 0.33
N ALA A 389 -4.74 9.39 -0.55
CA ALA A 389 -5.12 8.89 -1.86
C ALA A 389 -3.90 8.75 -2.77
N THR A 390 -3.97 7.81 -3.70
CA THR A 390 -2.83 7.39 -4.51
C THR A 390 -3.27 7.06 -5.93
N ASN A 391 -2.33 7.10 -6.86
CA ASN A 391 -2.57 6.67 -8.23
C ASN A 391 -3.68 7.49 -8.91
N SER A 392 -3.50 8.82 -8.87
CA SER A 392 -4.38 9.79 -9.54
C SER A 392 -4.48 9.52 -11.04
N TYR A 393 -5.67 9.71 -11.61
CA TYR A 393 -5.96 9.60 -13.03
C TYR A 393 -7.06 10.60 -13.45
N SER A 394 -7.02 11.05 -14.70
CA SER A 394 -8.03 11.94 -15.28
C SER A 394 -9.11 11.15 -16.00
N SER A 395 -10.37 11.58 -15.87
CA SER A 395 -11.42 11.18 -16.80
C SER A 395 -11.18 11.85 -18.16
N ASP A 396 -11.32 11.12 -19.26
CA ASP A 396 -11.14 11.64 -20.63
C ASP A 396 -12.26 12.60 -21.09
N ASP A 397 -13.25 12.85 -20.22
CA ASP A 397 -14.41 13.68 -20.54
C ASP A 397 -14.06 15.18 -20.47
N LYS A 398 -13.82 15.79 -21.64
CA LYS A 398 -13.48 17.21 -21.80
C LYS A 398 -14.59 18.18 -21.36
N ASN A 399 -15.80 17.69 -21.15
CA ASN A 399 -16.95 18.48 -20.69
C ASN A 399 -17.19 18.37 -19.17
N ALA A 400 -16.59 17.40 -18.50
CA ALA A 400 -16.59 17.34 -17.04
C ALA A 400 -15.49 18.27 -16.52
N ARG A 401 -15.86 19.33 -15.79
CA ARG A 401 -14.88 20.06 -14.98
C ARG A 401 -14.23 19.09 -13.99
N GLY A 402 -13.01 18.65 -14.32
CA GLY A 402 -11.87 18.45 -13.43
C GLY A 402 -12.05 17.68 -12.12
N ASP A 403 -12.53 16.43 -12.16
CA ASP A 403 -12.43 15.56 -10.99
C ASP A 403 -11.15 14.76 -10.98
N GLU A 404 -10.32 15.02 -9.98
CA GLU A 404 -9.17 14.17 -9.69
C GLU A 404 -9.67 12.84 -9.09
N LEU A 405 -9.51 11.77 -9.86
CA LEU A 405 -9.89 10.41 -9.48
C LEU A 405 -8.67 9.62 -9.03
N PHE A 406 -8.86 8.66 -8.13
CA PHE A 406 -7.78 7.83 -7.59
C PHE A 406 -8.08 6.35 -7.74
N GLN A 407 -7.06 5.55 -8.07
CA GLN A 407 -7.21 4.09 -8.14
C GLN A 407 -7.06 3.40 -6.78
N GLY A 408 -6.49 4.07 -5.78
CA GLY A 408 -6.30 3.49 -4.46
C GLY A 408 -6.09 4.52 -3.35
N LEU A 409 -6.14 4.03 -2.11
CA LEU A 409 -6.11 4.79 -0.87
C LEU A 409 -5.23 4.03 0.14
N TRP A 410 -4.45 4.76 0.93
CA TRP A 410 -3.96 4.28 2.22
C TRP A 410 -4.88 4.82 3.29
N TRP A 411 -5.51 3.92 4.05
CA TRP A 411 -6.44 4.26 5.12
C TRP A 411 -5.85 3.79 6.45
N GLY A 412 -5.00 4.63 7.05
CA GLY A 412 -4.18 4.30 8.21
C GLY A 412 -3.30 3.07 7.97
N SER A 413 -3.65 1.93 8.56
CA SER A 413 -2.87 0.68 8.48
C SER A 413 -3.04 -0.09 7.17
N GLU A 414 -4.10 0.18 6.40
CA GLU A 414 -4.54 -0.67 5.30
C GLU A 414 -4.35 -0.02 3.93
N ARG A 415 -4.03 -0.84 2.92
CA ARG A 415 -4.03 -0.46 1.52
C ARG A 415 -5.38 -0.81 0.92
N ILE A 416 -6.09 0.13 0.30
CA ILE A 416 -7.39 -0.05 -0.36
C ILE A 416 -7.28 0.30 -1.85
N TRP A 417 -7.91 -0.48 -2.72
CA TRP A 417 -7.99 -0.27 -4.17
C TRP A 417 -9.44 -0.10 -4.63
N LEU A 418 -9.66 0.51 -5.80
CA LEU A 418 -10.92 0.33 -6.52
C LEU A 418 -11.20 -1.16 -6.72
N ASP A 419 -12.47 -1.53 -6.73
CA ASP A 419 -13.01 -2.91 -6.68
C ASP A 419 -12.81 -3.67 -5.36
N ASP A 420 -12.16 -3.09 -4.34
CA ASP A 420 -12.22 -3.67 -3.01
C ASP A 420 -13.63 -3.57 -2.43
N VAL A 421 -13.97 -4.56 -1.60
CA VAL A 421 -15.10 -4.48 -0.69
C VAL A 421 -14.60 -3.96 0.66
N VAL A 422 -15.16 -2.84 1.10
CA VAL A 422 -14.87 -2.23 2.40
C VAL A 422 -16.07 -2.35 3.32
N ARG A 423 -15.80 -2.48 4.62
CA ARG A 423 -16.81 -2.37 5.68
C ARG A 423 -17.06 -0.91 5.99
N LEU A 424 -18.30 -0.56 6.25
CA LEU A 424 -18.72 0.80 6.62
C LEU A 424 -18.88 0.92 8.13
N ARG A 425 -18.53 2.09 8.68
CA ARG A 425 -18.79 2.47 10.07
C ARG A 425 -20.28 2.73 10.34
N PRO A 426 -21.00 3.53 9.52
CA PRO A 426 -22.37 3.86 9.84
C PRO A 426 -23.25 2.59 9.83
N SER A 427 -24.11 2.49 10.84
CA SER A 427 -25.19 1.53 10.83
C SER A 427 -26.21 1.89 9.74
N ARG A 428 -27.14 0.97 9.44
CA ARG A 428 -28.23 1.25 8.52
C ARG A 428 -29.07 2.46 8.95
N GLU A 429 -29.37 2.58 10.23
CA GLU A 429 -30.19 3.67 10.78
C GLU A 429 -29.43 5.00 10.73
N GLU A 430 -28.12 4.97 10.97
CA GLU A 430 -27.27 6.16 10.85
C GLU A 430 -27.10 6.60 9.39
N LEU A 431 -27.12 5.64 8.46
CA LEU A 431 -26.95 5.90 7.03
C LEU A 431 -28.22 6.48 6.41
N ASP A 432 -29.40 5.97 6.77
CA ASP A 432 -30.70 6.39 6.22
C ASP A 432 -31.74 6.57 7.34
N PRO A 433 -31.58 7.57 8.23
CA PRO A 433 -32.41 7.73 9.43
C PRO A 433 -33.89 8.01 9.10
N GLU A 434 -34.14 8.68 7.98
CA GLU A 434 -35.49 9.03 7.53
C GLU A 434 -36.08 7.98 6.56
N SER A 435 -35.34 6.91 6.24
CA SER A 435 -35.73 5.90 5.24
C SER A 435 -36.06 6.49 3.87
N THR A 436 -35.34 7.55 3.47
CA THR A 436 -35.58 8.31 2.24
C THR A 436 -34.66 7.88 1.10
N MET A 437 -33.59 7.12 1.38
CA MET A 437 -32.63 6.65 0.37
C MET A 437 -33.10 5.43 -0.42
N GLY A 438 -34.26 4.87 -0.08
CA GLY A 438 -34.84 3.73 -0.79
C GLY A 438 -34.07 2.42 -0.59
N LEU A 439 -33.38 2.27 0.55
CA LEU A 439 -32.71 1.02 0.90
C LEU A 439 -33.74 -0.11 1.10
N LEU A 440 -33.52 -1.29 0.51
CA LEU A 440 -34.36 -2.48 0.79
C LEU A 440 -34.47 -2.71 2.30
N PRO A 441 -35.58 -3.17 2.90
CA PRO A 441 -35.65 -3.44 4.35
C PRO A 441 -34.65 -4.53 4.76
N PRO A 442 -34.16 -4.57 6.03
CA PRO A 442 -33.21 -5.58 6.50
C PRO A 442 -33.63 -7.02 6.12
N SER A 443 -32.67 -7.87 5.71
CA SER A 443 -32.99 -9.25 5.29
C SER A 443 -33.49 -10.14 6.43
N SER A 444 -33.13 -9.80 7.66
CA SER A 444 -33.50 -10.53 8.87
C SER A 444 -33.41 -9.59 10.08
N PRO A 445 -34.06 -9.90 11.21
CA PRO A 445 -34.02 -9.06 12.41
C PRO A 445 -32.59 -8.80 12.93
N ASP A 446 -31.69 -9.77 12.79
CA ASP A 446 -30.29 -9.69 13.19
C ASP A 446 -29.40 -9.00 12.13
N ALA A 447 -29.92 -8.65 10.95
CA ALA A 447 -29.15 -7.99 9.90
C ALA A 447 -28.67 -6.59 10.28
N VAL A 448 -29.41 -5.91 11.15
CA VAL A 448 -29.05 -4.57 11.65
C VAL A 448 -27.78 -4.58 12.51
N ASN A 449 -27.40 -5.75 13.05
CA ASN A 449 -26.20 -5.91 13.87
C ASN A 449 -24.95 -6.22 13.03
N ARG A 450 -25.10 -6.44 11.72
CA ARG A 450 -23.99 -6.75 10.79
C ARG A 450 -23.49 -5.49 10.10
N ALA A 451 -22.25 -5.54 9.62
CA ALA A 451 -21.68 -4.43 8.87
C ALA A 451 -22.39 -4.23 7.52
N LEU A 452 -22.46 -2.97 7.08
CA LEU A 452 -22.70 -2.64 5.68
C LEU A 452 -21.39 -2.67 4.89
N PHE A 453 -21.49 -2.95 3.59
CA PHE A 453 -20.34 -3.06 2.70
C PHE A 453 -20.50 -2.18 1.49
N LEU A 454 -19.41 -1.52 1.09
CA LEU A 454 -19.34 -0.79 -0.16
C LEU A 454 -18.33 -1.48 -1.08
N ARG A 455 -18.76 -1.87 -2.27
CA ARG A 455 -17.83 -2.24 -3.34
C ARG A 455 -17.42 -0.96 -4.05
N LEU A 456 -16.13 -0.60 -3.94
CA LEU A 456 -15.63 0.68 -4.44
C LEU A 456 -15.58 0.73 -5.97
N THR A 457 -16.32 1.66 -6.55
CA THR A 457 -16.30 1.96 -7.99
C THR A 457 -15.41 3.16 -8.30
N TYR A 458 -15.39 4.19 -7.45
CA TYR A 458 -14.53 5.35 -7.61
C TYR A 458 -14.10 5.97 -6.26
N ILE A 459 -12.98 6.69 -6.30
CA ILE A 459 -12.44 7.52 -5.22
C ILE A 459 -12.14 8.88 -5.86
N VAL A 460 -12.67 9.96 -5.30
CA VAL A 460 -12.63 11.30 -5.93
C VAL A 460 -12.49 12.39 -4.87
N VAL A 461 -11.89 13.53 -5.21
CA VAL A 461 -11.91 14.72 -4.34
C VAL A 461 -13.33 15.29 -4.29
N ASP A 462 -13.79 15.68 -3.09
CA ASP A 462 -15.06 16.41 -2.93
C ASP A 462 -14.96 17.79 -3.57
N ARG A 463 -15.89 18.11 -4.47
CA ARG A 463 -15.92 19.39 -5.20
C ARG A 463 -16.41 20.55 -4.35
N ASP A 464 -17.23 20.26 -3.35
CA ASP A 464 -17.82 21.25 -2.46
C ASP A 464 -16.87 21.69 -1.34
N ASP A 465 -15.70 21.05 -1.24
CA ASP A 465 -14.67 21.41 -0.29
C ASP A 465 -13.70 22.45 -0.88
N PRO A 466 -13.75 23.72 -0.43
CA PRO A 466 -12.87 24.77 -0.92
C PRO A 466 -11.39 24.52 -0.59
N THR A 467 -11.09 23.57 0.30
CA THR A 467 -9.71 23.19 0.65
C THR A 467 -9.14 22.10 -0.25
N GLY A 468 -9.99 21.36 -0.99
CA GLY A 468 -9.61 20.22 -1.81
C GLY A 468 -9.00 19.05 -1.02
N MET A 469 -9.32 18.95 0.28
CA MET A 469 -8.77 17.93 1.18
C MET A 469 -9.73 16.79 1.47
N ASN A 470 -11.04 16.97 1.24
CA ASN A 470 -12.04 15.94 1.44
C ASN A 470 -12.09 14.97 0.26
N ILE A 471 -12.21 13.68 0.56
CA ILE A 471 -12.32 12.61 -0.46
C ILE A 471 -13.63 11.87 -0.27
N CYS A 472 -14.30 11.65 -1.39
CA CYS A 472 -15.51 10.86 -1.48
C CYS A 472 -15.19 9.50 -2.09
N VAL A 473 -15.91 8.49 -1.61
CA VAL A 473 -15.89 7.14 -2.15
C VAL A 473 -17.29 6.77 -2.61
N GLY A 474 -17.39 6.06 -3.74
CA GLY A 474 -18.68 5.65 -4.26
C GLY A 474 -18.68 4.26 -4.86
N GLY A 475 -19.85 3.62 -4.82
CA GLY A 475 -20.09 2.33 -5.45
C GLY A 475 -21.32 1.59 -4.96
N ASP A 476 -21.34 0.27 -5.17
CA ASP A 476 -22.50 -0.56 -4.88
C ASP A 476 -22.56 -0.93 -3.38
N LEU A 477 -23.70 -0.66 -2.74
CA LEU A 477 -23.95 -0.92 -1.32
C LEU A 477 -24.56 -2.31 -1.09
N TYR A 478 -24.02 -3.05 -0.12
CA TYR A 478 -24.43 -4.41 0.23
C TYR A 478 -24.60 -4.60 1.74
N GLU A 479 -25.39 -5.61 2.10
CA GLU A 479 -25.38 -6.24 3.41
C GLU A 479 -25.13 -7.76 3.28
N LEU A 480 -24.90 -8.44 4.41
CA LEU A 480 -24.94 -9.90 4.48
C LEU A 480 -26.37 -10.39 4.77
N ALA A 481 -26.92 -11.19 3.86
CA ALA A 481 -28.19 -11.91 4.02
C ALA A 481 -27.94 -13.41 4.21
N GLN A 482 -28.72 -14.07 5.05
CA GLN A 482 -28.64 -15.52 5.22
C GLN A 482 -29.04 -16.23 3.91
N GLY A 483 -28.39 -17.35 3.57
CA GLY A 483 -28.39 -17.99 2.24
C GLY A 483 -29.72 -18.49 1.65
N GLY A 484 -30.87 -18.14 2.23
CA GLY A 484 -32.21 -18.47 1.70
C GLY A 484 -33.10 -17.27 1.37
N THR A 485 -32.68 -16.03 1.64
CA THR A 485 -33.58 -14.86 1.69
C THR A 485 -33.47 -13.90 0.48
N GLN A 486 -33.22 -14.42 -0.72
CA GLN A 486 -33.31 -13.64 -1.96
C GLN A 486 -34.77 -13.60 -2.45
N PRO A 487 -35.46 -12.45 -2.47
CA PRO A 487 -36.62 -12.29 -3.34
C PRO A 487 -36.14 -12.35 -4.79
N SER A 488 -36.91 -13.03 -5.66
CA SER A 488 -36.56 -13.26 -7.06
C SER A 488 -36.35 -11.94 -7.82
N GLN A 489 -35.11 -11.53 -8.01
CA GLN A 489 -34.75 -10.65 -9.12
C GLN A 489 -34.52 -11.55 -10.32
N SER A 490 -35.49 -11.56 -11.25
CA SER A 490 -35.40 -12.33 -12.48
C SER A 490 -34.11 -11.96 -13.23
N PRO A 491 -33.21 -12.91 -13.52
CA PRO A 491 -32.05 -12.64 -14.35
C PRO A 491 -32.51 -12.34 -15.79
N PRO A 492 -31.84 -11.44 -16.55
CA PRO A 492 -31.99 -11.45 -17.99
C PRO A 492 -31.54 -12.82 -18.49
N LYS A 493 -32.38 -13.46 -19.32
CA LYS A 493 -32.10 -14.77 -19.92
C LYS A 493 -30.76 -14.70 -20.66
N SER A 494 -29.75 -15.39 -20.13
CA SER A 494 -28.50 -15.64 -20.84
C SER A 494 -28.78 -16.55 -22.04
N ILE A 495 -28.46 -16.06 -23.25
CA ILE A 495 -28.59 -16.80 -24.51
C ILE A 495 -27.28 -17.50 -24.92
N PHE A 496 -26.22 -17.44 -24.10
CA PHE A 496 -24.93 -18.07 -24.46
C PHE A 496 -24.46 -19.08 -23.41
N GLY A 497 -24.37 -20.34 -23.85
CA GLY A 497 -23.75 -21.45 -23.13
C GLY A 497 -22.22 -21.37 -23.09
N PRO A 498 -21.56 -22.32 -22.40
CA PRO A 498 -20.14 -22.23 -22.04
C PRO A 498 -19.21 -22.44 -23.24
N PRO A 499 -17.99 -21.87 -23.24
CA PRO A 499 -17.05 -22.02 -24.35
C PRO A 499 -16.27 -23.33 -24.21
N THR A 500 -16.31 -24.17 -25.24
CA THR A 500 -15.32 -25.23 -25.46
C THR A 500 -14.79 -25.07 -26.87
N GLY A 501 -13.47 -24.92 -27.02
CA GLY A 501 -12.82 -24.74 -28.31
C GLY A 501 -12.56 -26.04 -29.06
N LEU A 502 -12.48 -25.96 -30.39
CA LEU A 502 -11.45 -26.53 -31.29
C LEU A 502 -11.99 -26.67 -32.75
N LEU A 503 -11.27 -26.00 -33.67
CA LEU A 503 -10.95 -26.26 -35.10
C LEU A 503 -11.90 -27.00 -36.08
N ILE A 504 -11.94 -26.45 -37.31
CA ILE A 504 -12.17 -27.00 -38.69
C ILE A 504 -13.50 -26.58 -39.40
N PRO A 505 -13.51 -26.26 -40.73
CA PRO A 505 -14.39 -25.25 -41.35
C PRO A 505 -15.43 -25.71 -42.40
N LEU A 506 -16.30 -24.74 -42.76
CA LEU A 506 -17.13 -24.50 -43.97
C LEU A 506 -18.22 -25.51 -44.39
N SER A 507 -19.46 -25.00 -44.59
CA SER A 507 -20.28 -25.08 -45.84
C SER A 507 -21.60 -24.29 -45.67
N ASP A 508 -21.93 -23.48 -46.69
CA ASP A 508 -23.07 -22.55 -46.90
C ASP A 508 -24.48 -23.22 -47.05
N PRO A 509 -25.53 -22.54 -47.58
CA PRO A 509 -26.28 -21.35 -47.12
C PRO A 509 -27.82 -21.60 -47.11
N ILE A 510 -28.65 -20.59 -46.78
CA ILE A 510 -29.85 -20.16 -47.55
C ILE A 510 -30.61 -19.02 -46.84
N ASP A 511 -30.99 -18.05 -47.67
CA ASP A 511 -31.69 -16.78 -47.49
C ASP A 511 -33.13 -16.82 -46.93
N MET A 512 -33.57 -15.68 -46.37
CA MET A 512 -34.67 -14.80 -46.88
C MET A 512 -35.10 -13.82 -45.75
N ILE A 513 -34.69 -12.56 -45.78
CA ILE A 513 -35.38 -11.34 -46.31
C ILE A 513 -36.71 -11.00 -45.63
N ALA A 514 -36.73 -9.87 -44.91
CA ALA A 514 -37.74 -8.81 -45.03
C ALA A 514 -37.22 -7.46 -44.47
N GLU A 515 -37.22 -6.46 -45.35
CA GLU A 515 -36.97 -5.02 -45.19
C GLU A 515 -38.01 -4.38 -44.24
N GLY A 516 -37.89 -3.20 -43.62
CA GLY A 516 -36.94 -2.09 -43.65
C GLY A 516 -37.66 -0.87 -43.04
N SER A 517 -36.99 -0.10 -42.19
CA SER A 517 -37.33 1.31 -41.91
C SER A 517 -36.21 1.94 -41.09
N SER A 518 -35.42 2.77 -41.78
CA SER A 518 -34.36 3.60 -41.23
C SER A 518 -34.92 4.88 -40.63
N SER A 519 -34.59 5.18 -39.37
CA SER A 519 -34.46 6.55 -38.91
C SER A 519 -33.35 6.63 -37.85
N SER A 520 -32.19 7.12 -38.28
CA SER A 520 -31.09 7.50 -37.41
C SER A 520 -31.46 8.74 -36.60
N ALA A 521 -31.36 8.67 -35.27
CA ALA A 521 -31.17 9.83 -34.43
C ALA A 521 -29.91 9.61 -33.59
N LEU A 522 -28.89 10.39 -33.93
CA LEU A 522 -27.63 10.55 -33.21
C LEU A 522 -27.86 11.15 -31.82
N GLY A 523 -27.07 10.69 -30.84
CA GLY A 523 -26.46 11.59 -29.86
C GLY A 523 -27.08 11.64 -28.47
N ALA A 524 -26.84 10.62 -27.65
CA ALA A 524 -26.71 10.77 -26.20
C ALA A 524 -25.43 10.02 -25.77
N THR A 525 -24.31 10.73 -25.80
CA THR A 525 -23.01 10.22 -25.36
C THR A 525 -23.01 10.07 -23.84
N VAL A 526 -22.91 8.82 -23.43
CA VAL A 526 -22.90 8.28 -22.06
C VAL A 526 -21.70 8.83 -21.28
N GLY A 527 -21.92 9.25 -20.03
CA GLY A 527 -20.84 9.59 -19.07
C GLY A 527 -20.00 8.36 -18.69
N PRO A 528 -18.91 8.49 -17.93
CA PRO A 528 -17.98 7.39 -17.69
C PRO A 528 -18.57 6.36 -16.72
N SER A 529 -19.45 5.51 -17.23
CA SER A 529 -19.82 4.24 -16.63
C SER A 529 -18.64 3.30 -16.83
N LEU A 530 -17.91 2.99 -15.75
CA LEU A 530 -17.04 1.82 -15.75
C LEU A 530 -17.91 0.61 -16.12
N ALA A 531 -17.52 -0.10 -17.18
CA ALA A 531 -18.07 -1.39 -17.56
C ALA A 531 -18.10 -2.33 -16.34
N GLU A 532 -19.01 -3.32 -16.33
CA GLU A 532 -19.07 -4.36 -15.29
C GLU A 532 -17.67 -4.80 -14.87
N SER A 533 -17.36 -4.63 -13.57
CA SER A 533 -16.03 -4.89 -13.07
C SER A 533 -15.65 -6.36 -13.27
N SER A 534 -14.54 -6.59 -13.98
CA SER A 534 -13.97 -7.92 -14.21
C SER A 534 -13.44 -8.62 -12.95
N VAL A 535 -13.38 -7.90 -11.82
CA VAL A 535 -12.94 -8.46 -10.53
C VAL A 535 -14.12 -9.17 -9.87
N ALA A 536 -13.94 -10.43 -9.50
CA ALA A 536 -14.98 -11.19 -8.80
C ALA A 536 -15.20 -10.64 -7.38
N MET A 537 -16.44 -10.68 -6.90
CA MET A 537 -16.73 -10.39 -5.49
C MET A 537 -15.97 -11.37 -4.58
N PRO A 538 -15.38 -10.91 -3.46
CA PRO A 538 -14.83 -11.83 -2.47
C PRO A 538 -15.95 -12.73 -1.92
N PRO A 539 -15.62 -13.94 -1.45
CA PRO A 539 -16.64 -14.85 -0.93
C PRO A 539 -17.26 -14.27 0.36
N PRO A 540 -18.59 -14.41 0.55
CA PRO A 540 -19.24 -14.06 1.82
C PRO A 540 -18.84 -15.06 2.92
N PRO A 541 -19.07 -14.74 4.22
CA PRO A 541 -18.90 -15.71 5.29
C PRO A 541 -19.81 -16.94 5.09
N PRO A 542 -19.40 -18.14 5.54
CA PRO A 542 -20.22 -19.35 5.45
C PRO A 542 -21.65 -19.14 5.97
N GLY A 543 -22.65 -19.51 5.17
CA GLY A 543 -24.08 -19.34 5.48
C GLY A 543 -24.68 -18.00 5.04
N PHE A 544 -23.89 -17.09 4.48
CA PHE A 544 -24.34 -15.77 4.04
C PHE A 544 -24.14 -15.56 2.53
N THR A 545 -24.83 -14.55 2.01
CA THR A 545 -24.70 -14.02 0.66
C THR A 545 -24.67 -12.49 0.72
N PHE A 546 -23.99 -11.84 -0.22
CA PHE A 546 -24.07 -10.39 -0.38
C PHE A 546 -25.39 -10.01 -1.05
N ARG A 547 -26.20 -9.20 -0.37
CA ARG A 547 -27.46 -8.65 -0.90
C ARG A 547 -27.28 -7.17 -1.19
N ARG A 548 -27.39 -6.78 -2.45
CA ARG A 548 -27.34 -5.38 -2.88
C ARG A 548 -28.54 -4.63 -2.30
N LEU A 549 -28.31 -3.45 -1.73
CA LEU A 549 -29.35 -2.67 -1.04
C LEU A 549 -30.00 -1.59 -1.90
N LEU A 550 -29.32 -1.15 -2.96
CA LEU A 550 -29.81 -0.16 -3.91
C LEU A 550 -30.28 -0.84 -5.20
N ALA A 551 -31.28 -0.26 -5.87
CA ALA A 551 -31.71 -0.71 -7.18
C ALA A 551 -30.55 -0.76 -8.19
N ALA A 552 -30.67 -1.64 -9.19
CA ALA A 552 -29.68 -1.71 -10.26
C ALA A 552 -29.56 -0.34 -10.95
N GLY A 553 -28.34 0.14 -11.09
CA GLY A 553 -28.08 1.48 -11.61
C GLY A 553 -27.98 2.55 -10.53
N ASN A 554 -28.25 2.29 -9.25
CA ASN A 554 -28.01 3.28 -8.19
C ASN A 554 -26.74 2.93 -7.39
N GLU A 555 -25.93 3.95 -7.11
CA GLU A 555 -24.71 3.85 -6.30
C GLU A 555 -24.78 4.76 -5.07
N MET A 556 -24.10 4.33 -4.00
CA MET A 556 -23.97 5.09 -2.76
C MET A 556 -22.71 5.94 -2.82
N VAL A 557 -22.78 7.19 -2.34
CA VAL A 557 -21.63 8.11 -2.24
C VAL A 557 -21.45 8.59 -0.80
N LEU A 558 -20.27 8.33 -0.26
CA LEU A 558 -19.93 8.61 1.13
C LEU A 558 -18.64 9.41 1.23
N ASP A 559 -18.51 10.16 2.33
CA ASP A 559 -17.21 10.66 2.77
C ASP A 559 -16.28 9.47 3.08
N VAL A 560 -14.97 9.62 2.81
CA VAL A 560 -13.98 8.58 3.06
C VAL A 560 -13.95 8.13 4.52
N GLY A 561 -14.30 9.03 5.46
CA GLY A 561 -14.50 8.76 6.88
C GLY A 561 -15.57 7.73 7.20
N ALA A 562 -16.46 7.39 6.27
CA ALA A 562 -17.42 6.30 6.44
C ALA A 562 -16.76 4.90 6.39
N ILE A 563 -15.54 4.78 5.88
CA ILE A 563 -14.82 3.50 5.78
C ILE A 563 -14.33 3.05 7.16
N ALA A 564 -14.79 1.86 7.59
CA ALA A 564 -14.27 1.18 8.77
C ALA A 564 -12.94 0.48 8.46
N GLY A 565 -12.84 -0.16 7.29
CA GLY A 565 -11.64 -0.87 6.83
C GLY A 565 -11.98 -1.90 5.77
N ARG A 566 -10.99 -2.68 5.35
CA ARG A 566 -11.20 -3.76 4.37
C ARG A 566 -12.05 -4.90 4.94
N TYR A 567 -12.73 -5.60 4.03
CA TYR A 567 -13.36 -6.89 4.33
C TYR A 567 -12.33 -8.03 4.23
N TYR A 568 -12.30 -8.90 5.25
CA TYR A 568 -11.39 -10.06 5.31
C TYR A 568 -12.19 -11.37 5.34
N PRO A 569 -12.50 -11.97 4.17
CA PRO A 569 -13.37 -13.15 4.07
C PRO A 569 -12.80 -14.43 4.69
N LYS A 570 -11.50 -14.46 4.97
CA LYS A 570 -10.77 -15.63 5.48
C LYS A 570 -10.05 -15.32 6.78
N ALA A 571 -10.61 -14.41 7.60
CA ALA A 571 -10.06 -14.11 8.92
C ALA A 571 -10.13 -15.32 9.85
N LEU A 572 -11.17 -16.15 9.72
CA LEU A 572 -11.32 -17.44 10.37
C LEU A 572 -11.82 -18.49 9.37
N GLN A 573 -11.35 -19.73 9.52
CA GLN A 573 -11.85 -20.89 8.80
C GLN A 573 -13.28 -21.24 9.23
N ALA A 574 -14.04 -21.84 8.33
CA ALA A 574 -15.47 -22.13 8.54
C ALA A 574 -15.75 -22.93 9.83
N GLU A 575 -14.89 -23.90 10.16
CA GLU A 575 -15.05 -24.72 11.37
C GLU A 575 -14.89 -23.87 12.65
N THR A 576 -13.80 -23.10 12.75
CA THR A 576 -13.56 -22.25 13.92
C THR A 576 -14.59 -21.14 14.00
N LEU A 577 -14.95 -20.51 12.88
CA LEU A 577 -16.00 -19.50 12.83
C LEU A 577 -17.33 -20.06 13.35
N ASN A 578 -17.72 -21.28 12.95
CA ASN A 578 -18.93 -21.91 13.47
C ASN A 578 -18.87 -22.03 15.00
N ARG A 579 -17.73 -22.47 15.57
CA ARG A 579 -17.55 -22.56 17.02
C ARG A 579 -17.63 -21.19 17.68
N VAL A 580 -17.01 -20.16 17.09
CA VAL A 580 -17.06 -18.77 17.56
C VAL A 580 -18.50 -18.29 17.62
N MET A 581 -19.27 -18.43 16.54
CA MET A 581 -20.67 -17.99 16.50
C MET A 581 -21.54 -18.71 17.52
N ARG A 582 -21.36 -20.02 17.70
CA ARG A 582 -22.08 -20.79 18.72
C ARG A 582 -21.73 -20.35 20.14
N THR A 583 -20.46 -20.01 20.39
CA THR A 583 -20.02 -19.45 21.68
C THR A 583 -20.60 -18.06 21.92
N LEU A 584 -20.63 -17.19 20.91
CA LEU A 584 -21.23 -15.85 21.01
C LEU A 584 -22.75 -15.90 21.20
N ASN A 585 -23.40 -16.95 20.70
CA ASN A 585 -24.82 -17.25 20.93
C ASN A 585 -25.07 -17.96 22.27
N GLU A 586 -24.05 -18.09 23.13
CA GLU A 586 -24.14 -18.70 24.46
C GLU A 586 -24.64 -20.16 24.43
N GLU A 587 -24.37 -20.89 23.34
CA GLU A 587 -24.73 -22.31 23.26
C GLU A 587 -23.94 -23.14 24.29
N ARG A 588 -24.64 -24.06 24.96
CA ARG A 588 -24.02 -24.93 25.95
C ARG A 588 -23.13 -25.99 25.30
N GLY A 589 -21.98 -26.25 25.92
CA GLY A 589 -21.11 -27.37 25.56
C GLY A 589 -20.29 -27.19 24.27
N VAL A 590 -20.19 -25.98 23.72
CA VAL A 590 -19.37 -25.70 22.53
C VAL A 590 -17.91 -26.00 22.83
N LYS A 591 -17.35 -27.06 22.23
CA LYS A 591 -15.92 -27.44 22.35
C LYS A 591 -15.04 -26.52 21.50
N ALA A 592 -13.85 -26.17 22.00
CA ALA A 592 -12.89 -25.31 21.30
C ALA A 592 -12.19 -26.03 20.13
N GLY A 593 -12.06 -27.36 20.20
CA GLY A 593 -11.23 -28.13 19.27
C GLY A 593 -9.74 -28.06 19.66
N GLU A 594 -8.89 -28.61 18.79
CA GLU A 594 -7.44 -28.58 18.95
C GLU A 594 -6.89 -27.15 18.73
N THR A 595 -5.98 -26.68 19.57
CA THR A 595 -5.38 -25.34 19.46
C THR A 595 -4.00 -25.46 18.84
N ILE A 596 -3.75 -24.72 17.75
CA ILE A 596 -2.42 -24.58 17.16
C ILE A 596 -1.83 -23.26 17.66
N SER A 597 -0.86 -23.34 18.58
CA SER A 597 -0.21 -22.15 19.15
C SER A 597 0.43 -21.28 18.07
N GLY A 598 0.40 -19.96 18.27
CA GLY A 598 0.99 -19.01 17.33
C GLY A 598 0.24 -18.89 16.00
N THR A 599 -1.08 -19.14 15.99
CA THR A 599 -1.96 -18.89 14.84
C THR A 599 -3.21 -18.12 15.26
N VAL A 600 -3.84 -17.39 14.34
CA VAL A 600 -5.11 -16.67 14.59
C VAL A 600 -6.24 -17.64 14.95
N GLU A 601 -6.26 -18.81 14.30
CA GLU A 601 -7.16 -19.92 14.63
C GLU A 601 -6.98 -20.40 16.07
N GLY A 602 -5.73 -20.59 16.49
CA GLY A 602 -5.39 -20.98 17.86
C GLY A 602 -5.83 -19.93 18.87
N TYR A 603 -5.62 -18.64 18.57
CA TYR A 603 -6.08 -17.53 19.39
C TYR A 603 -7.61 -17.53 19.57
N ALA A 604 -8.39 -17.72 18.49
CA ALA A 604 -9.84 -17.80 18.59
C ALA A 604 -10.31 -19.00 19.43
N ARG A 605 -9.68 -20.18 19.24
CA ARG A 605 -9.99 -21.40 19.99
C ARG A 605 -9.61 -21.27 21.48
N GLU A 606 -8.53 -20.56 21.79
CA GLU A 606 -8.16 -20.20 23.16
C GLU A 606 -9.26 -19.37 23.83
N ARG A 607 -9.82 -18.37 23.15
CA ARG A 607 -10.92 -17.56 23.68
C ARG A 607 -12.18 -18.38 23.95
N ILE A 608 -12.55 -19.29 23.05
CA ILE A 608 -13.68 -20.23 23.26
C ILE A 608 -13.45 -21.13 24.50
N ARG A 609 -12.20 -21.45 24.84
CA ARG A 609 -11.89 -22.25 26.02
C ARG A 609 -11.92 -21.41 27.29
N ARG A 610 -11.29 -20.22 27.28
CA ARG A 610 -11.30 -19.29 28.42
C ARG A 610 -12.70 -18.80 28.76
N SER A 611 -13.58 -18.67 27.76
CA SER A 611 -14.97 -18.22 27.96
C SER A 611 -15.80 -19.14 28.88
N ARG A 612 -15.31 -20.35 29.17
CA ARG A 612 -15.98 -21.32 30.07
C ARG A 612 -15.55 -21.21 31.53
N LEU A 613 -14.55 -20.39 31.86
CA LEU A 613 -14.00 -20.28 33.21
C LEU A 613 -14.91 -19.48 34.15
N GLY A 614 -15.83 -18.68 33.61
CA GLY A 614 -16.81 -17.91 34.38
C GLY A 614 -17.36 -16.72 33.59
N PRO A 615 -18.32 -15.96 34.15
CA PRO A 615 -18.96 -14.84 33.47
C PRO A 615 -17.98 -13.71 33.08
N GLU A 616 -17.03 -13.39 33.95
CA GLU A 616 -16.01 -12.35 33.69
C GLU A 616 -15.08 -12.77 32.54
N ALA A 617 -14.59 -14.01 32.58
CA ALA A 617 -13.77 -14.58 31.51
C ALA A 617 -14.55 -14.71 30.19
N PHE A 618 -15.86 -14.95 30.25
CA PHE A 618 -16.74 -14.92 29.08
C PHE A 618 -16.81 -13.52 28.47
N GLY A 619 -16.98 -12.47 29.27
CA GLY A 619 -16.98 -11.08 28.78
C GLY A 619 -15.72 -10.74 28.00
N ALA A 620 -14.54 -10.98 28.58
CA ALA A 620 -13.27 -10.72 27.93
C ALA A 620 -13.06 -11.56 26.65
N ALA A 621 -13.50 -12.83 26.65
CA ALA A 621 -13.45 -13.67 25.46
C ALA A 621 -14.42 -13.22 24.37
N LYS A 622 -15.62 -12.78 24.76
CA LYS A 622 -16.68 -12.31 23.85
C LYS A 622 -16.21 -11.12 23.02
N ASP A 623 -15.60 -10.12 23.64
CA ASP A 623 -15.11 -8.93 22.93
C ASP A 623 -14.06 -9.29 21.87
N ALA A 624 -13.09 -10.14 22.23
CA ALA A 624 -12.07 -10.61 21.29
C ALA A 624 -12.68 -11.42 20.12
N LEU A 625 -13.68 -12.26 20.40
CA LEU A 625 -14.37 -13.06 19.38
C LEU A 625 -15.24 -12.19 18.45
N ILE A 626 -15.90 -11.17 18.98
CA ILE A 626 -16.63 -10.16 18.19
C ILE A 626 -15.65 -9.40 17.29
N GLN A 627 -14.48 -8.99 17.81
CA GLN A 627 -13.47 -8.27 17.04
C GLN A 627 -13.02 -9.06 15.80
N LEU A 628 -12.73 -10.35 15.96
CA LEU A 628 -12.37 -11.23 14.83
C LEU A 628 -13.52 -11.39 13.83
N SER A 629 -14.74 -11.61 14.34
CA SER A 629 -15.93 -11.81 13.51
C SER A 629 -16.35 -10.53 12.76
N ALA A 630 -16.06 -9.35 13.31
CA ALA A 630 -16.31 -8.07 12.69
C ALA A 630 -15.44 -7.82 11.44
N LEU A 631 -14.24 -8.40 11.33
CA LEU A 631 -13.43 -8.37 10.10
C LEU A 631 -14.14 -9.04 8.91
N MET A 632 -14.99 -10.01 9.21
CA MET A 632 -15.86 -10.72 8.27
C MET A 632 -17.22 -10.03 8.12
N GLY A 633 -17.43 -8.90 8.79
CA GLY A 633 -18.65 -8.09 8.80
C GLY A 633 -19.88 -8.75 9.41
N LEU A 634 -19.69 -9.76 10.26
CA LEU A 634 -20.75 -10.38 11.07
C LEU A 634 -21.20 -9.49 12.24
N TYR A 635 -20.46 -8.43 12.51
CA TYR A 635 -20.78 -7.36 13.45
C TYR A 635 -20.40 -6.01 12.83
N VAL A 636 -21.09 -4.93 13.20
CA VAL A 636 -20.74 -3.54 12.79
C VAL A 636 -19.30 -3.20 13.17
N GLY A 637 -18.82 -3.73 14.31
CA GLY A 637 -17.44 -3.63 14.74
C GLY A 637 -17.12 -2.32 15.45
N GLU A 638 -17.82 -2.03 16.55
CA GLU A 638 -17.36 -1.02 17.51
C GLU A 638 -15.94 -1.38 17.98
N GLY A 639 -14.94 -0.54 17.67
CA GLY A 639 -13.51 -0.83 17.90
C GLY A 639 -12.75 -1.50 16.74
N ASN A 640 -13.42 -1.85 15.64
CA ASN A 640 -12.82 -2.43 14.42
C ASN A 640 -12.93 -1.46 13.22
N ALA A 641 -12.78 -0.17 13.50
CA ALA A 641 -12.85 0.90 12.51
C ALA A 641 -11.60 1.77 12.58
N MET A 642 -10.86 1.86 11.47
CA MET A 642 -9.76 2.80 11.32
C MET A 642 -10.34 4.20 11.33
N GLN A 643 -9.76 5.15 12.06
CA GLN A 643 -10.14 6.57 12.04
C GLN A 643 -8.93 7.49 11.73
N PRO A 644 -8.46 7.52 10.47
CA PRO A 644 -7.42 8.45 10.08
C PRO A 644 -7.95 9.89 10.06
N GLU A 645 -7.21 10.80 10.66
CA GLU A 645 -7.56 12.23 10.78
C GLU A 645 -6.64 13.10 9.93
N GLN A 646 -5.46 12.60 9.56
CA GLN A 646 -4.39 13.40 8.96
C GLN A 646 -4.06 12.93 7.54
N TRP A 647 -4.19 13.82 6.57
CA TRP A 647 -3.67 13.58 5.23
C TRP A 647 -2.14 13.66 5.21
N VAL A 648 -1.48 12.73 4.51
CA VAL A 648 -0.01 12.72 4.34
C VAL A 648 0.40 12.48 2.90
N LYS A 649 1.59 12.98 2.52
CA LYS A 649 2.16 12.71 1.20
C LYS A 649 3.01 11.43 1.21
N GLY A 650 2.38 10.31 0.87
CA GLY A 650 3.05 9.05 0.54
C GLY A 650 3.45 8.18 1.74
N ARG A 651 3.03 6.91 1.70
CA ARG A 651 3.13 5.93 2.79
C ARG A 651 4.55 5.69 3.32
N LEU A 652 5.54 5.50 2.44
CA LEU A 652 6.89 5.09 2.86
C LEU A 652 7.61 6.17 3.67
N GLN A 653 7.39 7.45 3.32
CA GLN A 653 7.97 8.56 4.08
C GLN A 653 7.35 8.64 5.47
N THR A 654 6.05 8.41 5.58
CA THR A 654 5.33 8.35 6.86
C THR A 654 5.84 7.21 7.74
N ILE A 655 6.07 6.01 7.18
CA ILE A 655 6.65 4.87 7.93
C ILE A 655 8.02 5.23 8.50
N ARG A 656 8.91 5.82 7.69
CA ARG A 656 10.25 6.21 8.16
C ARG A 656 10.21 7.30 9.24
N GLY A 657 9.33 8.29 9.08
CA GLY A 657 9.17 9.38 10.03
C GLY A 657 8.58 8.93 11.38
N ALA A 658 7.63 7.99 11.36
CA ALA A 658 6.96 7.49 12.55
C ALA A 658 7.92 6.86 13.56
N GLU A 659 8.94 6.12 13.10
CA GLU A 659 9.92 5.50 14.00
C GLU A 659 10.83 6.50 14.68
N ALA A 660 11.32 7.49 13.94
CA ALA A 660 12.13 8.56 14.52
C ALA A 660 11.31 9.36 15.54
N ASN A 661 10.05 9.67 15.21
CA ASN A 661 9.15 10.37 16.11
C ASN A 661 8.88 9.58 17.40
N ALA A 662 8.52 8.31 17.27
CA ALA A 662 8.23 7.44 18.42
C ALA A 662 9.43 7.29 19.37
N ARG A 663 10.65 7.12 18.82
CA ARG A 663 11.88 7.07 19.64
C ARG A 663 12.13 8.38 20.38
N ASN A 664 11.99 9.52 19.70
CA ASN A 664 12.22 10.83 20.33
C ASN A 664 11.25 11.09 21.48
N VAL A 665 9.95 10.88 21.26
CA VAL A 665 8.90 11.08 22.27
C VAL A 665 9.15 10.20 23.49
N LEU A 666 9.41 8.91 23.29
CA LEU A 666 9.65 7.99 24.41
C LEU A 666 10.97 8.27 25.13
N PHE A 667 12.02 8.68 24.41
CA PHE A 667 13.28 9.06 25.03
C PHE A 667 13.11 10.25 25.97
N GLU A 668 12.41 11.29 25.53
CA GLU A 668 12.11 12.47 26.35
C GLU A 668 11.25 12.10 27.57
N GLN A 669 10.22 11.28 27.40
CA GLN A 669 9.37 10.81 28.49
C GLN A 669 10.15 10.02 29.55
N TRP A 670 11.03 9.10 29.12
CA TRP A 670 11.74 8.21 30.03
C TRP A 670 12.94 8.88 30.72
N ILE A 671 13.59 9.86 30.09
CA ILE A 671 14.74 10.58 30.67
C ILE A 671 14.31 11.84 31.43
N GLY A 672 13.26 12.54 30.98
CA GLY A 672 12.82 13.83 31.53
C GLY A 672 12.13 13.77 32.90
N SER A 673 11.86 12.59 33.46
CA SER A 673 11.12 12.41 34.72
C SER A 673 11.96 12.66 36.01
N GLY A 674 13.01 13.48 35.95
CA GLY A 674 13.94 13.76 37.06
C GLY A 674 13.68 15.04 37.87
N GLY A 675 12.63 15.81 37.58
CA GLY A 675 12.32 17.05 38.30
C GLY A 675 10.82 17.31 38.36
N SER A 676 10.29 17.47 39.57
CA SER A 676 8.92 17.91 39.83
C SER A 676 8.73 19.37 39.40
N SER A 677 7.78 19.62 38.49
CA SER A 677 6.76 20.68 38.54
C SER A 677 6.25 20.97 37.13
N ASP A 678 4.94 21.17 37.00
CA ASP A 678 4.23 21.87 35.92
C ASP A 678 5.14 22.54 34.88
N VAL A 679 5.40 21.85 33.77
CA VAL A 679 5.99 22.47 32.58
C VAL A 679 4.83 22.82 31.66
N GLU A 680 4.45 24.10 31.68
CA GLU A 680 3.67 24.70 30.60
C GLU A 680 4.34 24.37 29.27
N MET A 681 3.63 23.59 28.46
CA MET A 681 3.95 23.31 27.07
C MET A 681 3.80 24.61 26.27
N LEU A 682 4.91 25.31 26.02
CA LEU A 682 4.96 26.42 25.08
C LEU A 682 5.96 26.16 23.95
N ASP A 683 5.40 26.28 22.75
CA ASP A 683 5.91 26.32 21.38
C ASP A 683 7.39 26.65 21.14
N ALA A 684 8.01 25.83 20.26
CA ALA A 684 8.89 26.27 19.16
C ALA A 684 9.41 25.01 18.40
N CYS A 685 9.28 24.80 17.08
CA CYS A 685 8.88 25.68 15.98
C CYS A 685 8.41 24.87 14.75
N HIS A 686 7.28 25.29 14.19
CA HIS A 686 6.98 25.43 12.75
C HIS A 686 7.05 24.18 11.85
N CYS A 687 6.16 23.24 12.12
CA CYS A 687 5.39 22.59 11.06
C CYS A 687 3.91 22.64 11.48
N ASP A 688 3.06 23.29 10.68
CA ASP A 688 1.61 23.43 10.90
C ASP A 688 0.89 22.07 10.82
N ALA A 689 1.09 21.24 11.82
CA ALA A 689 0.25 20.09 12.13
C ALA A 689 0.06 20.08 13.64
N HIS A 690 -1.03 20.70 14.10
CA HIS A 690 -1.62 20.35 15.39
C HIS A 690 -1.87 18.84 15.38
N ILE A 691 -0.98 18.07 15.98
CA ILE A 691 -1.22 16.67 16.32
C ILE A 691 -1.81 16.70 17.74
N PRO A 692 -3.11 16.41 17.92
CA PRO A 692 -3.69 16.33 19.24
C PRO A 692 -2.94 15.28 20.06
N ASN A 693 -2.68 15.63 21.32
CA ASN A 693 -2.18 14.75 22.37
C ASN A 693 -2.68 13.31 22.26
N ILE A 694 -1.82 12.37 22.62
CA ILE A 694 -2.03 10.92 22.75
C ILE A 694 -3.36 10.61 23.49
N ARG A 695 -4.49 10.68 22.78
CA ARG A 695 -5.85 10.55 23.31
C ARG A 695 -6.74 9.63 22.47
N HIS A 696 -6.18 8.86 21.53
CA HIS A 696 -6.99 7.89 20.77
C HIS A 696 -6.50 6.44 20.86
N PHE A 697 -5.27 6.20 21.34
CA PHE A 697 -4.74 4.83 21.54
C PHE A 697 -4.64 4.42 23.02
N LEU A 698 -4.70 5.38 23.96
CA LEU A 698 -4.49 5.17 25.40
C LEU A 698 -5.70 5.52 26.28
N THR A 699 -6.74 6.14 25.72
CA THR A 699 -8.03 6.34 26.39
C THR A 699 -8.98 5.25 25.93
N LEU A 700 -9.18 4.26 26.79
CA LEU A 700 -10.27 3.29 26.75
C LEU A 700 -11.62 3.98 27.01
N GLU A 701 -11.89 5.11 26.36
CA GLU A 701 -13.22 5.71 26.40
C GLU A 701 -13.98 5.27 25.15
N PRO A 702 -15.17 4.66 25.30
CA PRO A 702 -16.12 4.60 24.20
C PRO A 702 -16.49 6.05 23.89
N VAL A 703 -15.89 6.62 22.85
CA VAL A 703 -16.31 7.93 22.36
C VAL A 703 -17.74 7.73 21.84
N LYS A 704 -18.72 8.12 22.65
CA LYS A 704 -20.01 8.58 22.12
C LYS A 704 -19.68 9.79 21.27
N VAL A 705 -19.45 9.57 19.98
CA VAL A 705 -19.28 10.67 19.04
C VAL A 705 -20.63 11.39 18.98
N SER A 706 -20.66 12.61 19.51
CA SER A 706 -21.69 13.58 19.14
C SER A 706 -21.69 13.70 17.62
N LEU A 707 -22.85 13.41 17.02
CA LEU A 707 -23.09 13.35 15.58
C LEU A 707 -23.09 14.73 14.91
N ASP A 708 -22.35 15.70 15.43
CA ASP A 708 -22.44 17.09 14.98
C ASP A 708 -21.19 17.51 14.20
N GLY A 709 -21.35 17.61 12.88
CA GLY A 709 -20.41 18.33 12.03
C GLY A 709 -19.99 17.61 10.74
N ARG A 710 -20.80 17.83 9.69
CA ARG A 710 -20.45 17.80 8.25
C ARG A 710 -20.42 16.43 7.53
N ARG A 711 -21.51 16.22 6.77
CA ARG A 711 -21.71 15.39 5.56
C ARG A 711 -21.28 13.91 5.62
N ARG A 712 -22.09 13.09 6.29
CA ARG A 712 -21.92 11.62 6.32
C ARG A 712 -22.46 10.88 5.10
N VAL A 713 -23.43 11.47 4.41
CA VAL A 713 -23.97 10.97 3.15
C VAL A 713 -24.07 12.13 2.19
N LEU A 714 -23.45 11.98 1.02
CA LEU A 714 -23.51 13.01 -0.01
C LEU A 714 -24.73 12.79 -0.90
N GLN A 715 -24.99 11.56 -1.36
CA GLN A 715 -26.17 11.24 -2.17
C GLN A 715 -26.30 9.75 -2.51
N VAL A 716 -27.51 9.32 -2.91
CA VAL A 716 -27.72 8.17 -3.81
C VAL A 716 -27.81 8.70 -5.23
N LEU A 717 -27.03 8.14 -6.16
CA LEU A 717 -26.97 8.62 -7.56
C LEU A 717 -27.38 7.53 -8.55
N GLY A 718 -28.15 7.92 -9.57
CA GLY A 718 -28.40 7.07 -10.73
C GLY A 718 -27.16 7.00 -11.65
N ARG A 719 -26.85 5.81 -12.17
CA ARG A 719 -25.75 5.55 -13.10
C ARG A 719 -26.03 6.32 -14.38
N GLY A 720 -25.24 7.36 -14.62
CA GLY A 720 -25.32 8.19 -15.82
C GLY A 720 -25.94 9.58 -15.62
N GLU A 721 -26.35 9.97 -14.41
CA GLU A 721 -26.72 11.37 -14.15
C GLU A 721 -25.47 12.27 -14.14
N GLN A 722 -25.55 13.41 -14.85
CA GLN A 722 -24.48 14.41 -14.88
C GLN A 722 -24.24 14.97 -13.48
N ARG A 723 -22.97 14.99 -13.07
CA ARG A 723 -22.47 15.64 -11.85
C ARG A 723 -22.85 17.12 -11.85
N VAL A 724 -23.88 17.48 -11.09
CA VAL A 724 -23.97 18.78 -10.41
C VAL A 724 -23.91 18.48 -8.91
N LEU A 725 -22.75 17.97 -8.50
CA LEU A 725 -22.20 18.11 -7.17
C LEU A 725 -21.02 19.05 -7.33
#